data_AF-A0AAP0CJG6-F1
#
_entry.id   AF-A0AAP0CJG6-F1
#
_cell.length_a   1.000
_cell.length_b   1.000
_cell.length_c   1.000
_cell.angle_alpha   90.00
_cell.angle_beta   90.00
_cell.angle_gamma   90.00
#
_symmetry.space_group_name_H-M   'P 1'
#
loop_
_entity.id
_entity.type
_entity.pdbx_description
1 polymer ?
#
loop_
_entity_poly.entity_id
_entity_poly.type
_entity_poly.pdbx_seq_one_letter_code
_entity_poly.pdbx_strand_id
1 'polypeptide(L)'
;MGGSKFTYMERMGKSFSKLDRFFVCEQVHGTWPEATVMALPRRASDHNPILLKLSKDDFGPCPFKLYGSWLKHPEFDTVVKNCLAEFDVGREVRADRRLLLKFKSLKGVIKAWRVKVNKENMLSRDKAIETCSYLEEQAVVGPLSIEDHKRWGEALITLKKIEDERMTDQAPTYTLDEALVAVGFGKFQGWLIVYAGLGSIAEAMEVMILSFIGPSVRSEWNLSSTEESLITTVVFAGMLIGAYSWGFISDNFGRRKGLLSIAIVTSGASVLSAFSPNYISLVVLRCIGGIGLGGGPTYNSWFLEFIPAPSRGLWMVIFATFWTVGTIVEASLAWIIMPRYGWRWLLAISSIPALAALVFYQLVPESPRYLCLKGQPTEAYDILKRISVVNQRQLPSGILLSDQINCSDEDLDTTLEDTRLLSPKRNKSASKTSFSSLWMLFSSNLRKTTFLLWIVFFGNSFAYYGIILLTSELSNRHGECTSFALVTDNSSEDSTYRDVFITSLAEVPGLVFAAFIVDRIGRKHSMELMFFIGFIFLLPLLSLQSDISTMVSLFGSRMFIIGTFTIANIYAPEIYPTAVRATGVGIASSVSRIGGMISPLVAVHLVDDCHQTAAIVLFEVVIILSGLCVMFFPHETMARELADTVSEPTLS
;
A
#
# COMPACT_ATOMS: atom_id res chain seq x y z
N MET A 1 -37.38 7.07 -15.02
CA MET A 1 -37.20 6.23 -13.81
C MET A 1 -35.76 5.76 -13.75
N GLY A 2 -35.00 6.13 -12.72
CA GLY A 2 -33.56 5.82 -12.60
C GLY A 2 -32.82 6.60 -11.51
N GLY A 3 -33.46 6.90 -10.37
CA GLY A 3 -32.82 7.54 -9.21
C GLY A 3 -32.69 6.55 -8.04
N SER A 4 -31.73 6.79 -7.13
CA SER A 4 -31.57 6.00 -5.91
C SER A 4 -32.78 6.16 -4.98
N LYS A 5 -32.92 5.30 -3.94
CA LYS A 5 -34.10 5.12 -3.07
C LYS A 5 -34.76 6.39 -2.48
N PHE A 6 -34.15 7.58 -2.58
CA PHE A 6 -34.68 8.86 -2.07
C PHE A 6 -34.72 10.00 -3.10
N THR A 7 -34.56 9.72 -4.40
CA THR A 7 -34.44 10.75 -5.44
C THR A 7 -35.26 10.41 -6.67
N TYR A 8 -35.98 11.37 -7.22
CA TYR A 8 -36.67 11.23 -8.51
C TYR A 8 -36.02 12.11 -9.58
N MET A 9 -36.09 11.69 -10.85
CA MET A 9 -35.53 12.38 -12.03
C MET A 9 -36.64 12.77 -13.01
N GLU A 10 -36.73 14.04 -13.37
CA GLU A 10 -37.69 14.57 -14.36
C GLU A 10 -37.28 14.21 -15.80
N ARG A 11 -38.21 14.32 -16.78
CA ARG A 11 -37.96 14.03 -18.22
C ARG A 11 -36.80 14.83 -18.85
N MET A 12 -36.35 15.93 -18.24
CA MET A 12 -35.17 16.70 -18.67
C MET A 12 -33.88 16.42 -17.84
N GLY A 13 -33.87 15.41 -16.97
CA GLY A 13 -32.65 14.91 -16.32
C GLY A 13 -32.24 15.58 -14.99
N LYS A 14 -33.10 16.38 -14.36
CA LYS A 14 -32.85 16.99 -13.03
C LYS A 14 -33.38 16.11 -11.89
N SER A 15 -32.66 16.07 -10.76
CA SER A 15 -32.97 15.22 -9.59
C SER A 15 -33.55 16.01 -8.41
N PHE A 16 -34.61 15.52 -7.77
CA PHE A 16 -35.32 16.18 -6.65
C PHE A 16 -35.52 15.29 -5.41
N SER A 17 -35.73 15.90 -4.25
CA SER A 17 -35.97 15.26 -2.93
C SER A 17 -37.46 15.05 -2.66
N LYS A 18 -37.84 13.94 -1.99
CA LYS A 18 -39.24 13.60 -1.65
C LYS A 18 -39.90 14.54 -0.64
N LEU A 19 -39.13 15.31 0.14
CA LEU A 19 -39.65 16.21 1.18
C LEU A 19 -40.28 17.48 0.59
N ASP A 20 -39.88 17.85 -0.63
CA ASP A 20 -40.34 19.04 -1.35
C ASP A 20 -41.81 18.90 -1.80
N ARG A 21 -42.32 17.66 -1.89
CA ARG A 21 -43.73 17.35 -2.19
C ARG A 21 -44.72 17.83 -1.11
N PHE A 22 -44.26 17.99 0.12
CA PHE A 22 -45.11 18.38 1.27
C PHE A 22 -45.68 19.79 1.14
N PHE A 23 -44.96 20.68 0.43
CA PHE A 23 -45.34 22.09 0.28
C PHE A 23 -46.12 22.41 -1.00
N VAL A 24 -46.43 21.41 -1.83
CA VAL A 24 -47.07 21.56 -3.15
C VAL A 24 -48.46 20.90 -3.21
N CYS A 25 -49.01 20.45 -2.07
CA CYS A 25 -50.33 19.82 -2.02
C CYS A 25 -51.46 20.86 -2.24
N GLU A 26 -52.45 20.53 -3.07
CA GLU A 26 -53.58 21.38 -3.45
C GLU A 26 -54.37 21.93 -2.25
N GLN A 27 -54.40 21.18 -1.15
CA GLN A 27 -55.03 21.60 0.11
C GLN A 27 -54.27 22.72 0.82
N VAL A 28 -52.94 22.82 0.65
CA VAL A 28 -52.12 23.93 1.17
C VAL A 28 -52.36 25.20 0.34
N HIS A 29 -52.50 25.06 -0.98
CA HIS A 29 -52.75 26.18 -1.88
C HIS A 29 -54.18 26.75 -1.73
N GLY A 30 -55.17 25.89 -1.50
CA GLY A 30 -56.55 26.32 -1.18
C GLY A 30 -56.68 27.03 0.17
N THR A 31 -55.71 26.87 1.07
CA THR A 31 -55.70 27.54 2.39
C THR A 31 -54.96 28.89 2.35
N TRP A 32 -54.10 29.12 1.33
CA TRP A 32 -53.28 30.32 1.15
C TRP A 32 -53.26 30.73 -0.34
N PRO A 33 -54.34 31.41 -0.81
CA PRO A 33 -54.60 31.58 -2.24
C PRO A 33 -53.64 32.52 -2.98
N GLU A 34 -52.84 33.33 -2.28
CA GLU A 34 -51.83 34.21 -2.87
C GLU A 34 -50.38 33.64 -2.79
N ALA A 35 -50.22 32.39 -2.37
CA ALA A 35 -48.89 31.78 -2.25
C ALA A 35 -48.36 31.36 -3.64
N THR A 36 -47.34 32.03 -4.16
CA THR A 36 -46.62 31.58 -5.36
C THR A 36 -45.51 30.59 -5.02
N VAL A 37 -45.53 29.43 -5.67
CA VAL A 37 -44.51 28.39 -5.56
C VAL A 37 -43.31 28.75 -6.43
N MET A 38 -42.11 28.81 -5.83
CA MET A 38 -40.87 29.03 -6.58
C MET A 38 -39.96 27.80 -6.45
N ALA A 39 -39.70 27.11 -7.55
CA ALA A 39 -38.77 25.98 -7.65
C ALA A 39 -37.37 26.45 -8.06
N LEU A 40 -36.36 26.17 -7.22
CA LEU A 40 -34.96 26.48 -7.50
C LEU A 40 -34.12 25.22 -7.75
N PRO A 41 -33.01 25.31 -8.51
CA PRO A 41 -32.13 24.17 -8.79
C PRO A 41 -31.36 23.70 -7.55
N ARG A 42 -31.21 22.37 -7.40
CA ARG A 42 -30.54 21.70 -6.27
C ARG A 42 -29.10 22.12 -5.98
N ARG A 43 -28.41 22.81 -6.90
CA ARG A 43 -27.06 23.35 -6.67
C ARG A 43 -27.06 24.61 -5.78
N ALA A 44 -28.22 25.21 -5.50
CA ALA A 44 -28.32 26.47 -4.76
C ALA A 44 -28.86 26.35 -3.33
N SER A 45 -29.41 25.21 -2.90
CA SER A 45 -29.85 24.99 -1.51
C SER A 45 -30.12 23.51 -1.25
N ASP A 46 -29.59 22.98 -0.13
CA ASP A 46 -29.93 21.62 0.32
C ASP A 46 -31.20 21.58 1.19
N HIS A 47 -31.65 22.66 1.86
CA HIS A 47 -32.96 22.72 2.56
C HIS A 47 -33.42 24.17 2.94
N ASN A 48 -34.70 24.50 2.60
CA ASN A 48 -35.67 25.47 3.20
C ASN A 48 -35.73 26.95 2.71
N PRO A 49 -36.83 27.72 3.01
CA PRO A 49 -38.28 27.48 2.89
C PRO A 49 -39.02 28.64 2.14
N ILE A 50 -40.32 28.47 1.83
CA ILE A 50 -41.21 29.53 1.28
C ILE A 50 -41.62 30.53 2.38
N LEU A 51 -41.65 31.83 2.06
CA LEU A 51 -42.10 32.95 2.90
C LEU A 51 -43.63 33.05 2.96
N LEU A 52 -44.21 33.16 4.15
CA LEU A 52 -45.62 33.52 4.33
C LEU A 52 -45.74 34.85 5.09
N LYS A 53 -46.57 35.76 4.59
CA LYS A 53 -46.91 37.03 5.23
C LYS A 53 -48.06 36.78 6.22
N LEU A 54 -47.86 37.17 7.48
CA LEU A 54 -48.83 36.98 8.57
C LEU A 54 -49.75 38.19 8.71
N SER A 55 -51.05 37.95 8.81
CA SER A 55 -52.04 38.87 9.40
C SER A 55 -52.49 38.33 10.76
N LYS A 56 -52.76 39.25 11.69
CA LYS A 56 -53.26 39.02 13.04
C LYS A 56 -54.71 38.52 12.96
N ASP A 57 -54.97 37.29 13.37
CA ASP A 57 -56.06 36.88 14.26
C ASP A 57 -56.14 35.34 14.27
N ASP A 58 -56.67 34.81 15.35
CA ASP A 58 -56.05 33.73 16.11
C ASP A 58 -56.74 32.36 15.94
N PHE A 59 -56.02 31.32 16.38
CA PHE A 59 -56.44 29.96 16.72
C PHE A 59 -57.12 29.05 15.66
N GLY A 60 -56.30 28.15 15.08
CA GLY A 60 -56.76 26.96 14.37
C GLY A 60 -56.60 25.66 15.20
N PRO A 61 -57.51 24.67 15.07
CA PRO A 61 -57.40 23.38 15.75
C PRO A 61 -56.59 22.35 14.95
N CYS A 62 -55.95 21.44 15.69
CA CYS A 62 -55.20 20.25 15.25
C CYS A 62 -55.89 19.43 14.14
N PRO A 63 -55.14 18.77 13.24
CA PRO A 63 -54.92 17.33 13.44
C PRO A 63 -53.64 16.74 12.80
N PHE A 64 -52.75 16.20 13.64
CA PHE A 64 -51.81 15.16 13.25
C PHE A 64 -52.44 13.79 13.53
N LYS A 65 -53.05 13.16 12.53
CA LYS A 65 -53.40 11.73 12.59
C LYS A 65 -52.48 10.96 11.65
N LEU A 66 -51.78 9.97 12.21
CA LEU A 66 -51.02 8.92 11.51
C LEU A 66 -49.52 9.10 11.16
N TYR A 67 -48.74 9.89 11.90
CA TYR A 67 -47.38 9.45 12.33
C TYR A 67 -47.00 10.01 13.72
N GLY A 68 -48.01 10.25 14.56
CA GLY A 68 -47.89 10.66 15.96
C GLY A 68 -47.50 9.53 16.92
N SER A 69 -46.52 8.68 16.60
CA SER A 69 -45.93 7.78 17.62
C SER A 69 -45.11 8.58 18.63
N TRP A 70 -44.43 9.61 18.15
CA TRP A 70 -43.66 10.59 18.91
C TRP A 70 -44.57 11.42 19.84
N LEU A 71 -45.69 11.91 19.30
CA LEU A 71 -46.71 12.68 20.04
C LEU A 71 -47.49 11.84 21.07
N LYS A 72 -47.48 10.52 20.94
CA LYS A 72 -48.02 9.58 21.94
C LYS A 72 -47.00 9.16 22.99
N HIS A 73 -45.72 9.48 22.79
CA HIS A 73 -44.72 9.18 23.78
C HIS A 73 -44.95 10.14 24.97
N PRO A 74 -45.20 9.63 26.18
CA PRO A 74 -45.62 10.45 27.31
C PRO A 74 -44.64 11.59 27.62
N GLU A 75 -43.36 11.39 27.30
CA GLU A 75 -42.29 12.39 27.50
C GLU A 75 -42.22 13.50 26.43
N PHE A 76 -42.85 13.35 25.26
CA PHE A 76 -42.66 14.29 24.16
C PHE A 76 -43.22 15.70 24.47
N ASP A 77 -44.41 15.75 25.07
CA ASP A 77 -45.04 17.00 25.47
C ASP A 77 -44.21 17.73 26.54
N THR A 78 -43.65 16.98 27.49
CA THR A 78 -42.77 17.50 28.54
C THR A 78 -41.47 18.07 27.98
N VAL A 79 -40.84 17.37 27.03
CA VAL A 79 -39.59 17.81 26.37
C VAL A 79 -39.80 19.10 25.58
N VAL A 80 -40.90 19.21 24.85
CA VAL A 80 -41.23 20.42 24.07
C VAL A 80 -41.54 21.60 24.97
N LYS A 81 -42.32 21.39 26.05
CA LYS A 81 -42.65 22.44 27.03
C LYS A 81 -41.42 22.98 27.76
N ASN A 82 -40.54 22.10 28.22
CA ASN A 82 -39.30 22.51 28.90
C ASN A 82 -38.39 23.30 27.95
N CYS A 83 -38.22 22.84 26.71
CA CYS A 83 -37.41 23.53 25.69
C CYS A 83 -37.95 24.94 25.36
N LEU A 84 -39.27 25.12 25.38
CA LEU A 84 -39.90 26.43 25.09
C LEU A 84 -39.95 27.35 26.32
N ALA A 85 -39.99 26.80 27.53
CA ALA A 85 -39.97 27.58 28.78
C ALA A 85 -38.59 28.18 29.08
N GLU A 86 -37.50 27.50 28.69
CA GLU A 86 -36.13 27.98 28.84
C GLU A 86 -35.72 29.03 27.78
N PHE A 87 -36.55 29.26 26.75
CA PHE A 87 -36.20 30.09 25.61
C PHE A 87 -36.73 31.54 25.74
N ASP A 88 -36.04 32.36 26.54
CA ASP A 88 -36.33 33.80 26.65
C ASP A 88 -35.43 34.60 25.68
N VAL A 89 -36.06 35.22 24.68
CA VAL A 89 -35.39 36.15 23.77
C VAL A 89 -36.08 37.49 23.95
N GLY A 90 -35.36 38.44 24.55
CA GLY A 90 -35.84 39.78 24.89
C GLY A 90 -36.65 40.45 23.78
N ARG A 91 -37.59 41.32 24.17
CA ARG A 91 -38.64 41.87 23.29
C ARG A 91 -38.13 42.68 22.08
N GLU A 92 -36.85 43.02 22.05
CA GLU A 92 -36.20 43.84 21.00
C GLU A 92 -35.91 43.09 19.68
N VAL A 93 -35.94 41.75 19.66
CA VAL A 93 -35.68 40.98 18.44
C VAL A 93 -36.94 40.86 17.57
N ARG A 94 -36.83 41.13 16.26
CA ARG A 94 -37.93 41.06 15.28
C ARG A 94 -38.60 39.66 15.29
N ALA A 95 -39.94 39.61 15.20
CA ALA A 95 -40.77 38.43 15.54
C ALA A 95 -40.50 37.19 14.66
N ASP A 96 -40.16 37.42 13.39
CA ASP A 96 -39.70 36.45 12.40
C ASP A 96 -38.40 35.75 12.82
N ARG A 97 -37.44 36.51 13.34
CA ARG A 97 -36.14 35.99 13.81
C ARG A 97 -36.28 35.21 15.13
N ARG A 98 -37.20 35.59 16.02
CA ARG A 98 -37.53 34.84 17.25
C ARG A 98 -38.16 33.48 16.96
N LEU A 99 -39.07 33.41 15.99
CA LEU A 99 -39.72 32.17 15.58
C LEU A 99 -38.71 31.19 14.99
N LEU A 100 -37.83 31.69 14.11
CA LEU A 100 -36.76 30.89 13.49
C LEU A 100 -35.81 30.30 14.54
N LEU A 101 -35.42 31.09 15.55
CA LEU A 101 -34.55 30.65 16.64
C LEU A 101 -35.22 29.60 17.53
N LYS A 102 -36.52 29.76 17.83
CA LYS A 102 -37.32 28.77 18.54
C LYS A 102 -37.41 27.45 17.76
N PHE A 103 -37.68 27.50 16.45
CA PHE A 103 -37.73 26.30 15.61
C PHE A 103 -36.37 25.62 15.45
N LYS A 104 -35.27 26.38 15.40
CA LYS A 104 -33.91 25.83 15.31
C LYS A 104 -33.51 25.13 16.60
N SER A 105 -33.83 25.71 17.76
CA SER A 105 -33.63 25.09 19.08
C SER A 105 -34.46 23.82 19.23
N LEU A 106 -35.75 23.89 18.93
CA LEU A 106 -36.69 22.76 19.01
C LEU A 106 -36.28 21.59 18.10
N LYS A 107 -35.77 21.90 16.90
CA LYS A 107 -35.29 20.89 15.94
C LYS A 107 -34.08 20.11 16.48
N GLY A 108 -33.17 20.75 17.21
CA GLY A 108 -32.02 20.08 17.83
C GLY A 108 -32.45 19.12 18.94
N VAL A 109 -33.33 19.58 19.83
CA VAL A 109 -33.83 18.80 20.98
C VAL A 109 -34.66 17.59 20.53
N ILE A 110 -35.54 17.77 19.54
CA ILE A 110 -36.35 16.67 18.99
C ILE A 110 -35.47 15.64 18.26
N LYS A 111 -34.41 16.08 17.57
CA LYS A 111 -33.48 15.18 16.86
C LYS A 111 -32.69 14.31 17.83
N ALA A 112 -32.22 14.87 18.95
CA ALA A 112 -31.51 14.13 19.99
C ALA A 112 -32.43 13.13 20.72
N TRP A 113 -33.63 13.56 21.11
CA TRP A 113 -34.65 12.70 21.72
C TRP A 113 -35.05 11.55 20.76
N ARG A 114 -35.12 11.82 19.45
CA ARG A 114 -35.45 10.83 18.44
C ARG A 114 -34.45 9.69 18.29
N VAL A 115 -33.17 9.99 18.39
CA VAL A 115 -32.10 8.99 18.33
C VAL A 115 -32.15 8.05 19.54
N LYS A 116 -32.64 8.54 20.69
CA LYS A 116 -32.83 7.75 21.91
C LYS A 116 -33.99 6.75 21.76
N VAL A 117 -35.14 7.19 21.24
CA VAL A 117 -36.36 6.35 21.09
C VAL A 117 -36.25 5.31 19.96
N ASN A 118 -35.55 5.63 18.86
CA ASN A 118 -35.42 4.71 17.72
C ASN A 118 -34.45 3.52 17.95
N LYS A 119 -33.71 3.48 19.06
CA LYS A 119 -32.88 2.31 19.41
C LYS A 119 -33.71 1.08 19.83
N GLU A 120 -35.01 1.23 20.08
CA GLU A 120 -35.83 0.18 20.70
C GLU A 120 -36.80 -0.57 19.74
N ASN A 121 -37.07 -0.12 18.51
CA ASN A 121 -38.05 -0.79 17.64
C ASN A 121 -37.69 -0.75 16.14
N MET A 122 -37.25 -1.88 15.58
CA MET A 122 -36.57 -1.95 14.27
C MET A 122 -37.32 -2.71 13.15
N LEU A 123 -38.66 -2.78 13.15
CA LEU A 123 -39.40 -3.73 12.29
C LEU A 123 -40.42 -3.19 11.26
N SER A 124 -40.50 -1.88 10.97
CA SER A 124 -41.58 -1.31 10.13
C SER A 124 -41.16 -0.58 8.85
N ARG A 125 -39.95 -0.81 8.35
CA ARG A 125 -39.37 -0.04 7.24
C ARG A 125 -39.95 -0.39 5.85
N ASP A 126 -40.38 -1.63 5.64
CA ASP A 126 -40.71 -2.12 4.30
C ASP A 126 -42.13 -1.74 3.84
N LYS A 127 -43.09 -1.64 4.76
CA LYS A 127 -44.47 -1.21 4.44
C LYS A 127 -44.58 0.25 4.00
N ALA A 128 -43.67 1.12 4.44
CA ALA A 128 -43.69 2.54 4.08
C ALA A 128 -43.20 2.81 2.65
N ILE A 129 -42.41 1.89 2.10
CA ILE A 129 -41.81 2.04 0.76
C ILE A 129 -42.87 1.81 -0.33
N GLU A 130 -43.77 0.85 -0.10
CA GLU A 130 -44.81 0.43 -1.05
C GLU A 130 -45.85 1.53 -1.31
N THR A 131 -46.29 2.24 -0.28
CA THR A 131 -47.31 3.30 -0.39
C THR A 131 -46.79 4.56 -1.10
N CYS A 132 -45.49 4.86 -1.00
CA CYS A 132 -44.90 6.04 -1.65
C CYS A 132 -44.83 5.91 -3.18
N SER A 133 -44.69 4.69 -3.70
CA SER A 133 -44.60 4.46 -5.15
C SER A 133 -45.94 4.68 -5.87
N TYR A 134 -47.07 4.40 -5.21
CA TYR A 134 -48.41 4.59 -5.77
C TYR A 134 -48.75 6.09 -6.01
N LEU A 135 -48.28 6.98 -5.14
CA LEU A 135 -48.61 8.40 -5.20
C LEU A 135 -47.70 9.18 -6.17
N GLU A 136 -46.60 8.60 -6.65
CA GLU A 136 -45.66 9.23 -7.61
C GLU A 136 -46.24 9.36 -9.02
N GLU A 137 -47.22 8.52 -9.38
CA GLU A 137 -47.82 8.50 -10.72
C GLU A 137 -48.70 9.70 -11.08
N GLN A 138 -49.05 10.58 -10.13
CA GLN A 138 -50.14 11.56 -10.31
C GLN A 138 -49.78 13.06 -10.39
N ALA A 139 -48.51 13.50 -10.39
CA ALA A 139 -48.19 14.96 -10.28
C ALA A 139 -47.38 15.57 -11.46
N VAL A 140 -47.73 16.78 -11.93
CA VAL A 140 -47.11 17.53 -13.06
C VAL A 140 -46.77 18.99 -12.63
N VAL A 141 -45.63 19.59 -13.05
CA VAL A 141 -45.16 20.96 -12.65
C VAL A 141 -44.41 21.70 -13.81
N GLY A 142 -44.39 23.06 -13.84
CA GLY A 142 -43.73 23.94 -14.85
C GLY A 142 -42.73 25.02 -14.30
N PRO A 143 -42.05 25.85 -15.15
CA PRO A 143 -40.80 26.58 -14.81
C PRO A 143 -40.90 28.10 -14.48
N LEU A 144 -39.82 28.71 -13.94
CA LEU A 144 -39.70 30.09 -13.38
C LEU A 144 -38.66 31.02 -14.06
N SER A 145 -38.72 32.34 -13.76
CA SER A 145 -38.07 33.46 -14.48
C SER A 145 -36.73 33.99 -13.91
N ILE A 146 -36.10 34.95 -14.62
CA ILE A 146 -34.67 35.32 -14.58
C ILE A 146 -34.31 36.36 -13.50
N GLU A 147 -35.22 37.27 -13.11
CA GLU A 147 -34.97 38.29 -12.08
C GLU A 147 -34.68 37.67 -10.70
N ASP A 148 -35.31 36.53 -10.44
CA ASP A 148 -35.15 35.75 -9.21
C ASP A 148 -33.80 35.03 -9.13
N HIS A 149 -33.04 34.90 -10.22
CA HIS A 149 -31.70 34.31 -10.15
C HIS A 149 -30.64 35.27 -9.59
N LYS A 150 -30.74 36.58 -9.90
CA LYS A 150 -29.71 37.56 -9.52
C LYS A 150 -29.70 37.88 -8.02
N ARG A 151 -30.89 38.00 -7.42
CA ARG A 151 -31.05 38.38 -6.00
C ARG A 151 -30.58 37.30 -5.02
N TRP A 152 -30.58 36.04 -5.45
CA TRP A 152 -30.12 34.91 -4.64
C TRP A 152 -28.60 34.75 -4.62
N GLY A 153 -27.90 35.24 -5.65
CA GLY A 153 -26.44 35.22 -5.70
C GLY A 153 -25.78 36.03 -4.58
N GLU A 154 -26.29 37.22 -4.28
CA GLU A 154 -25.74 38.11 -3.24
C GLU A 154 -26.01 37.60 -1.82
N ALA A 155 -27.16 36.94 -1.60
CA ALA A 155 -27.51 36.35 -0.31
C ALA A 155 -26.66 35.12 0.03
N LEU A 156 -26.30 34.31 -0.98
CA LEU A 156 -25.43 33.14 -0.83
C LEU A 156 -24.01 33.52 -0.40
N ILE A 157 -23.44 34.60 -0.94
CA ILE A 157 -22.10 35.09 -0.58
C ILE A 157 -22.05 35.51 0.89
N THR A 158 -23.12 36.15 1.37
CA THR A 158 -23.21 36.63 2.75
C THR A 158 -23.42 35.47 3.74
N LEU A 159 -24.16 34.42 3.34
CA LEU A 159 -24.34 33.20 4.13
C LEU A 159 -23.04 32.37 4.20
N LYS A 160 -22.30 32.26 3.10
CA LYS A 160 -21.00 31.58 3.06
C LYS A 160 -20.02 32.19 4.06
N LYS A 161 -19.99 33.52 4.12
CA LYS A 161 -19.15 34.28 5.08
C LYS A 161 -19.51 34.04 6.55
N ILE A 162 -20.78 33.83 6.86
CA ILE A 162 -21.28 33.55 8.21
C ILE A 162 -21.10 32.06 8.58
N GLU A 163 -21.06 31.17 7.59
CA GLU A 163 -20.79 29.74 7.76
C GLU A 163 -19.30 29.49 7.98
N ASP A 164 -18.43 30.22 7.26
CA ASP A 164 -16.98 30.24 7.49
C ASP A 164 -16.61 30.74 8.90
N GLU A 165 -17.31 31.77 9.41
CA GLU A 165 -17.11 32.26 10.78
C GLU A 165 -17.58 31.27 11.86
N ARG A 166 -18.51 30.34 11.55
CA ARG A 166 -19.03 29.31 12.47
C ARG A 166 -18.28 27.98 12.42
N MET A 167 -17.47 27.74 11.41
CA MET A 167 -16.67 26.52 11.25
C MET A 167 -15.43 26.47 12.17
N THR A 168 -15.21 27.49 12.99
CA THR A 168 -14.10 27.58 13.95
C THR A 168 -14.28 26.75 15.24
N ASP A 169 -15.47 26.20 15.49
CA ASP A 169 -15.81 25.36 16.66
C ASP A 169 -15.89 23.84 16.32
N GLN A 170 -15.05 23.35 15.41
CA GLN A 170 -14.95 21.90 15.17
C GLN A 170 -14.23 21.20 16.33
N ALA A 171 -14.76 20.06 16.79
CA ALA A 171 -14.00 19.15 17.63
C ALA A 171 -12.66 18.87 16.94
N PRO A 172 -11.52 18.89 17.65
CA PRO A 172 -10.21 18.75 17.02
C PRO A 172 -10.21 17.51 16.12
N THR A 173 -9.70 17.62 14.92
CA THR A 173 -9.54 16.51 13.98
C THR A 173 -8.06 16.24 13.79
N TYR A 174 -7.67 14.98 13.61
CA TYR A 174 -6.28 14.63 13.36
C TYR A 174 -6.16 13.60 12.23
N THR A 175 -5.03 13.63 11.55
CA THR A 175 -4.71 12.71 10.46
C THR A 175 -4.10 11.41 10.98
N LEU A 176 -4.09 10.36 10.14
CA LEU A 176 -3.46 9.09 10.50
C LEU A 176 -1.97 9.25 10.81
N ASP A 177 -1.25 10.05 10.01
CA ASP A 177 0.18 10.27 10.22
C ASP A 177 0.45 11.03 11.54
N GLU A 178 -0.38 12.01 11.91
CA GLU A 178 -0.32 12.67 13.22
C GLU A 178 -0.55 11.69 14.38
N ALA A 179 -1.52 10.78 14.24
CA ALA A 179 -1.78 9.74 15.24
C ALA A 179 -0.58 8.80 15.41
N LEU A 180 0.05 8.39 14.30
CA LEU A 180 1.23 7.54 14.33
C LEU A 180 2.44 8.26 14.94
N VAL A 181 2.63 9.54 14.62
CA VAL A 181 3.70 10.37 15.23
C VAL A 181 3.49 10.53 16.73
N ALA A 182 2.25 10.79 17.18
CA ALA A 182 1.92 10.91 18.60
C ALA A 182 2.18 9.61 19.38
N VAL A 183 1.76 8.47 18.83
CA VAL A 183 1.94 7.16 19.45
C VAL A 183 3.41 6.70 19.39
N GLY A 184 4.15 7.12 18.36
CA GLY A 184 5.56 6.82 18.16
C GLY A 184 5.90 5.33 18.10
N PHE A 185 7.20 5.03 18.07
CA PHE A 185 7.69 3.65 18.15
C PHE A 185 7.67 3.16 19.61
N GLY A 186 7.09 1.99 19.85
CA GLY A 186 7.07 1.34 21.16
C GLY A 186 7.01 -0.18 21.05
N LYS A 187 6.56 -0.83 22.13
CA LYS A 187 6.52 -2.30 22.24
C LYS A 187 5.68 -2.95 21.14
N PHE A 188 4.61 -2.27 20.70
CA PHE A 188 3.75 -2.78 19.63
C PHE A 188 4.52 -2.91 18.31
N GLN A 189 5.18 -1.84 17.87
CA GLN A 189 5.98 -1.86 16.63
C GLN A 189 7.20 -2.77 16.75
N GLY A 190 7.76 -2.92 17.96
CA GLY A 190 8.79 -3.92 18.25
C GLY A 190 8.34 -5.36 17.97
N TRP A 191 7.10 -5.70 18.29
CA TRP A 191 6.56 -7.02 17.93
C TRP A 191 6.28 -7.14 16.42
N LEU A 192 5.79 -6.07 15.78
CA LEU A 192 5.53 -6.05 14.33
C LEU A 192 6.81 -6.25 13.51
N ILE A 193 7.92 -5.59 13.89
CA ILE A 193 9.20 -5.74 13.17
C ILE A 193 9.76 -7.16 13.33
N VAL A 194 9.57 -7.79 14.49
CA VAL A 194 9.98 -9.19 14.68
C VAL A 194 9.17 -10.12 13.76
N TYR A 195 7.86 -9.91 13.64
CA TYR A 195 7.03 -10.70 12.72
C TYR A 195 7.40 -10.46 11.25
N ALA A 196 7.54 -9.20 10.84
CA ALA A 196 7.91 -8.87 9.47
C ALA A 196 9.33 -9.37 9.13
N GLY A 197 10.26 -9.22 10.07
CA GLY A 197 11.63 -9.69 9.99
C GLY A 197 11.72 -11.21 9.90
N LEU A 198 10.84 -11.95 10.58
CA LEU A 198 10.73 -13.41 10.45
C LEU A 198 10.36 -13.82 9.01
N GLY A 199 9.46 -13.09 8.35
CA GLY A 199 9.15 -13.29 6.94
C GLY A 199 10.35 -13.00 6.02
N SER A 200 11.11 -11.95 6.32
CA SER A 200 12.35 -11.60 5.59
C SER A 200 13.45 -12.65 5.77
N ILE A 201 13.65 -13.16 6.99
CA ILE A 201 14.56 -14.28 7.27
C ILE A 201 14.14 -15.52 6.48
N ALA A 202 12.85 -15.87 6.50
CA ALA A 202 12.33 -17.02 5.76
C ALA A 202 12.58 -16.87 4.24
N GLU A 203 12.38 -15.68 3.68
CA GLU A 203 12.66 -15.42 2.26
C GLU A 203 14.15 -15.58 1.96
N ALA A 204 15.02 -14.97 2.77
CA ALA A 204 16.46 -15.04 2.58
C ALA A 204 17.01 -16.47 2.68
N MET A 205 16.53 -17.25 3.65
CA MET A 205 16.92 -18.66 3.82
C MET A 205 16.50 -19.51 2.62
N GLU A 206 15.27 -19.37 2.14
CA GLU A 206 14.77 -20.14 0.98
C GLU A 206 15.42 -19.74 -0.35
N VAL A 207 15.91 -18.51 -0.49
CA VAL A 207 16.70 -18.13 -1.67
C VAL A 207 18.13 -18.64 -1.55
N MET A 208 18.71 -18.55 -0.35
CA MET A 208 20.08 -18.96 -0.07
C MET A 208 20.26 -20.49 -0.16
N ILE A 209 19.27 -21.27 0.27
CA ILE A 209 19.33 -22.74 0.23
C ILE A 209 19.53 -23.31 -1.18
N LEU A 210 19.16 -22.55 -2.22
CA LEU A 210 19.29 -22.97 -3.62
C LEU A 210 20.75 -23.20 -4.04
N SER A 211 21.72 -22.47 -3.45
CA SER A 211 23.13 -22.69 -3.75
C SER A 211 23.71 -23.95 -3.10
N PHE A 212 23.01 -24.55 -2.14
CA PHE A 212 23.43 -25.82 -1.50
C PHE A 212 22.71 -27.04 -2.09
N ILE A 213 21.44 -26.87 -2.45
CA ILE A 213 20.60 -27.96 -2.98
C ILE A 213 21.03 -28.37 -4.38
N GLY A 214 21.36 -27.41 -5.26
CA GLY A 214 21.70 -27.69 -6.66
C GLY A 214 22.72 -28.81 -6.82
N PRO A 215 23.94 -28.65 -6.27
CA PRO A 215 25.00 -29.65 -6.46
C PRO A 215 24.67 -31.00 -5.82
N SER A 216 24.00 -30.96 -4.66
CA SER A 216 23.64 -32.17 -3.90
C SER A 216 22.58 -33.00 -4.62
N VAL A 217 21.57 -32.34 -5.19
CA VAL A 217 20.49 -33.00 -5.93
C VAL A 217 20.98 -33.53 -7.27
N ARG A 218 21.90 -32.81 -7.91
CA ARG A 218 22.56 -33.29 -9.12
C ARG A 218 23.32 -34.59 -8.90
N SER A 219 24.08 -34.68 -7.80
CA SER A 219 24.79 -35.90 -7.44
C SER A 219 23.84 -37.08 -7.12
N GLU A 220 22.74 -36.83 -6.41
CA GLU A 220 21.77 -37.89 -6.06
C GLU A 220 20.99 -38.43 -7.28
N TRP A 221 20.60 -37.55 -8.21
CA TRP A 221 19.74 -37.92 -9.34
C TRP A 221 20.45 -37.93 -10.71
N ASN A 222 21.78 -37.75 -10.74
CA ASN A 222 22.61 -37.70 -11.96
C ASN A 222 22.05 -36.74 -13.03
N LEU A 223 21.78 -35.50 -12.60
CA LEU A 223 21.16 -34.47 -13.45
C LEU A 223 22.17 -33.73 -14.33
N SER A 224 21.69 -33.11 -15.40
CA SER A 224 22.50 -32.18 -16.21
C SER A 224 22.69 -30.82 -15.52
N SER A 225 23.68 -30.04 -15.98
CA SER A 225 23.90 -28.65 -15.55
C SER A 225 22.69 -27.74 -15.84
N THR A 226 21.99 -28.02 -16.94
CA THR A 226 20.75 -27.33 -17.29
C THR A 226 19.60 -27.68 -16.33
N GLU A 227 19.49 -28.92 -15.89
CA GLU A 227 18.48 -29.34 -14.90
C GLU A 227 18.79 -28.78 -13.51
N GLU A 228 20.05 -28.71 -13.12
CA GLU A 228 20.47 -28.08 -11.87
C GLU A 228 20.11 -26.59 -11.84
N SER A 229 20.52 -25.83 -12.86
CA SER A 229 20.21 -24.40 -12.97
C SER A 229 18.70 -24.12 -13.03
N LEU A 230 17.91 -25.04 -13.61
CA LEU A 230 16.46 -24.93 -13.68
C LEU A 230 15.79 -24.91 -12.30
N ILE A 231 16.31 -25.64 -11.30
CA ILE A 231 15.76 -25.64 -9.93
C ILE A 231 15.72 -24.21 -9.38
N THR A 232 16.81 -23.48 -9.55
CA THR A 232 16.97 -22.11 -9.04
C THR A 232 16.22 -21.10 -9.92
N THR A 233 16.30 -21.21 -11.24
CA THR A 233 15.61 -20.32 -12.19
C THR A 233 14.09 -20.36 -12.01
N VAL A 234 13.50 -21.53 -11.76
CA VAL A 234 12.05 -21.69 -11.56
C VAL A 234 11.57 -21.01 -10.27
N VAL A 235 12.40 -20.95 -9.22
CA VAL A 235 12.06 -20.20 -8.00
C VAL A 235 11.95 -18.70 -8.31
N PHE A 236 12.90 -18.12 -9.02
CA PHE A 236 12.85 -16.70 -9.41
C PHE A 236 11.69 -16.38 -10.37
N ALA A 237 11.37 -17.30 -11.28
CA ALA A 237 10.18 -17.19 -12.13
C ALA A 237 8.90 -17.19 -11.27
N GLY A 238 8.83 -18.08 -10.28
CA GLY A 238 7.76 -18.09 -9.27
C GLY A 238 7.68 -16.76 -8.52
N MET A 239 8.82 -16.22 -8.05
CA MET A 239 8.89 -14.95 -7.32
C MET A 239 8.36 -13.77 -8.13
N LEU A 240 8.62 -13.75 -9.45
CA LEU A 240 8.08 -12.73 -10.36
C LEU A 240 6.54 -12.78 -10.40
N ILE A 241 5.96 -13.98 -10.55
CA ILE A 241 4.50 -14.20 -10.55
C ILE A 241 3.91 -13.85 -9.17
N GLY A 242 4.60 -14.26 -8.11
CA GLY A 242 4.24 -14.00 -6.72
C GLY A 242 4.18 -12.52 -6.39
N ALA A 243 5.21 -11.75 -6.76
CA ALA A 243 5.29 -10.32 -6.49
C ALA A 243 4.08 -9.55 -7.05
N TYR A 244 3.65 -9.88 -8.27
CA TYR A 244 2.45 -9.29 -8.86
C TYR A 244 1.17 -9.75 -8.14
N SER A 245 1.05 -11.06 -7.89
CA SER A 245 -0.15 -11.68 -7.32
C SER A 245 -0.41 -11.20 -5.88
N TRP A 246 0.64 -11.18 -5.05
CA TRP A 246 0.53 -10.78 -3.65
C TRP A 246 0.36 -9.28 -3.47
N GLY A 247 0.98 -8.45 -4.33
CA GLY A 247 0.69 -7.01 -4.37
C GLY A 247 -0.80 -6.75 -4.60
N PHE A 248 -1.38 -7.38 -5.63
CA PHE A 248 -2.81 -7.27 -5.93
C PHE A 248 -3.71 -7.78 -4.79
N ILE A 249 -3.37 -8.93 -4.19
CA ILE A 249 -4.17 -9.51 -3.10
C ILE A 249 -4.11 -8.61 -1.86
N SER A 250 -2.92 -8.11 -1.52
CA SER A 250 -2.66 -7.29 -0.35
C SER A 250 -3.38 -5.93 -0.44
N ASP A 251 -3.42 -5.33 -1.63
CA ASP A 251 -4.09 -4.04 -1.85
C ASP A 251 -5.62 -4.16 -1.89
N ASN A 252 -6.18 -5.25 -2.42
CA ASN A 252 -7.65 -5.40 -2.59
C ASN A 252 -8.34 -6.11 -1.43
N PHE A 253 -7.71 -7.14 -0.87
CA PHE A 253 -8.30 -7.97 0.18
C PHE A 253 -7.79 -7.63 1.58
N GLY A 254 -6.74 -6.81 1.67
CA GLY A 254 -6.12 -6.36 2.92
C GLY A 254 -4.75 -6.99 3.13
N ARG A 255 -3.88 -6.22 3.80
CA ARG A 255 -2.48 -6.60 4.06
C ARG A 255 -2.41 -7.87 4.89
N ARG A 256 -3.28 -7.98 5.90
CA ARG A 256 -3.36 -9.16 6.78
C ARG A 256 -3.62 -10.45 5.99
N LYS A 257 -4.63 -10.46 5.11
CA LYS A 257 -4.95 -11.64 4.28
C LYS A 257 -3.85 -11.96 3.26
N GLY A 258 -3.18 -10.93 2.73
CA GLY A 258 -2.00 -11.10 1.89
C GLY A 258 -0.89 -11.87 2.61
N LEU A 259 -0.51 -11.42 3.81
CA LEU A 259 0.53 -12.07 4.62
C LEU A 259 0.19 -13.52 4.98
N LEU A 260 -1.07 -13.81 5.32
CA LEU A 260 -1.51 -15.20 5.55
C LEU A 260 -1.30 -16.08 4.31
N SER A 261 -1.73 -15.58 3.15
CA SER A 261 -1.67 -16.35 1.91
C SER A 261 -0.22 -16.64 1.52
N ILE A 262 0.66 -15.65 1.68
CA ILE A 262 2.11 -15.81 1.50
C ILE A 262 2.65 -16.87 2.46
N ALA A 263 2.36 -16.75 3.76
CA ALA A 263 2.86 -17.68 4.77
C ALA A 263 2.41 -19.12 4.52
N ILE A 264 1.15 -19.34 4.10
CA ILE A 264 0.63 -20.67 3.75
C ILE A 264 1.38 -21.26 2.55
N VAL A 265 1.50 -20.49 1.47
CA VAL A 265 2.12 -20.98 0.22
C VAL A 265 3.60 -21.27 0.43
N THR A 266 4.34 -20.35 1.06
CA THR A 266 5.77 -20.54 1.32
C THR A 266 5.99 -21.72 2.26
N SER A 267 5.39 -21.73 3.45
CA SER A 267 5.62 -22.81 4.42
C SER A 267 5.18 -24.19 3.92
N GLY A 268 4.03 -24.28 3.23
CA GLY A 268 3.55 -25.52 2.65
C GLY A 268 4.50 -26.07 1.60
N ALA A 269 4.95 -25.23 0.66
CA ALA A 269 5.88 -25.62 -0.38
C ALA A 269 7.26 -26.02 0.18
N SER A 270 7.78 -25.25 1.14
CA SER A 270 9.07 -25.52 1.80
C SER A 270 9.09 -26.87 2.49
N VAL A 271 8.08 -27.17 3.32
CA VAL A 271 7.98 -28.44 4.06
C VAL A 271 7.82 -29.61 3.09
N LEU A 272 6.90 -29.49 2.12
CA LEU A 272 6.64 -30.57 1.16
C LEU A 272 7.88 -30.89 0.31
N SER A 273 8.71 -29.90 0.01
CA SER A 273 9.91 -30.10 -0.79
C SER A 273 10.94 -31.00 -0.13
N ALA A 274 11.01 -31.01 1.21
CA ALA A 274 11.88 -31.94 1.95
C ALA A 274 11.50 -33.42 1.71
N PHE A 275 10.23 -33.68 1.37
CA PHE A 275 9.68 -35.01 1.10
C PHE A 275 9.57 -35.31 -0.40
N SER A 276 10.20 -34.51 -1.27
CA SER A 276 10.12 -34.70 -2.72
C SER A 276 10.71 -36.06 -3.15
N PRO A 277 9.95 -36.90 -3.87
CA PRO A 277 10.39 -38.24 -4.26
C PRO A 277 11.20 -38.25 -5.57
N ASN A 278 11.10 -37.20 -6.39
CA ASN A 278 11.79 -37.08 -7.67
C ASN A 278 12.04 -35.61 -8.03
N TYR A 279 12.91 -35.40 -9.02
CA TYR A 279 13.32 -34.09 -9.53
C TYR A 279 12.15 -33.20 -9.93
N ILE A 280 11.19 -33.72 -10.71
CA ILE A 280 10.04 -32.94 -11.20
C ILE A 280 9.20 -32.43 -10.03
N SER A 281 8.96 -33.27 -9.02
CA SER A 281 8.23 -32.89 -7.81
C SER A 281 8.96 -31.79 -7.06
N LEU A 282 10.28 -31.89 -6.94
CA LEU A 282 11.11 -30.85 -6.32
C LEU A 282 10.99 -29.52 -7.09
N VAL A 283 11.14 -29.53 -8.43
CA VAL A 283 11.03 -28.33 -9.27
C VAL A 283 9.66 -27.67 -9.16
N VAL A 284 8.57 -28.46 -9.18
CA VAL A 284 7.20 -27.93 -9.03
C VAL A 284 7.00 -27.31 -7.65
N LEU A 285 7.43 -27.99 -6.58
CA LEU A 285 7.31 -27.46 -5.22
C LEU A 285 8.17 -26.21 -5.02
N ARG A 286 9.37 -26.16 -5.61
CA ARG A 286 10.23 -24.98 -5.65
C ARG A 286 9.59 -23.82 -6.41
N CYS A 287 8.90 -24.08 -7.52
CA CYS A 287 8.12 -23.08 -8.24
C CYS A 287 7.04 -22.47 -7.34
N ILE A 288 6.24 -23.32 -6.68
CA ILE A 288 5.17 -22.89 -5.77
C ILE A 288 5.76 -22.11 -4.58
N GLY A 289 6.88 -22.58 -4.02
CA GLY A 289 7.64 -21.86 -3.00
C GLY A 289 8.07 -20.49 -3.49
N GLY A 290 8.64 -20.40 -4.70
CA GLY A 290 8.98 -19.15 -5.38
C GLY A 290 7.79 -18.19 -5.48
N ILE A 291 6.60 -18.66 -5.84
CA ILE A 291 5.38 -17.85 -5.83
C ILE A 291 5.14 -17.28 -4.44
N GLY A 292 5.24 -18.07 -3.37
CA GLY A 292 5.15 -17.57 -1.99
C GLY A 292 6.21 -16.52 -1.66
N LEU A 293 7.48 -16.80 -1.97
CA LEU A 293 8.63 -15.93 -1.72
C LEU A 293 8.50 -14.56 -2.40
N GLY A 294 7.86 -14.48 -3.57
CA GLY A 294 7.56 -13.21 -4.24
C GLY A 294 6.77 -12.22 -3.38
N GLY A 295 6.13 -12.69 -2.31
CA GLY A 295 5.37 -11.87 -1.35
C GLY A 295 6.23 -11.11 -0.34
N GLY A 296 7.54 -11.36 -0.28
CA GLY A 296 8.50 -10.72 0.63
C GLY A 296 8.33 -9.21 0.85
N PRO A 297 8.28 -8.38 -0.22
CA PRO A 297 8.07 -6.94 -0.11
C PRO A 297 6.79 -6.52 0.62
N THR A 298 5.79 -7.40 0.67
CA THR A 298 4.54 -7.18 1.41
C THR A 298 4.80 -7.05 2.91
N TYR A 299 5.73 -7.81 3.48
CA TYR A 299 6.11 -7.70 4.90
C TYR A 299 6.69 -6.32 5.22
N ASN A 300 7.59 -5.82 4.37
CA ASN A 300 8.18 -4.50 4.53
C ASN A 300 7.12 -3.40 4.41
N SER A 301 6.31 -3.42 3.35
CA SER A 301 5.25 -2.41 3.14
C SER A 301 4.23 -2.39 4.29
N TRP A 302 3.79 -3.55 4.77
CA TRP A 302 2.88 -3.67 5.91
C TRP A 302 3.50 -3.10 7.18
N PHE A 303 4.76 -3.42 7.48
CA PHE A 303 5.44 -2.90 8.66
C PHE A 303 5.57 -1.36 8.63
N LEU A 304 5.94 -0.80 7.48
CA LEU A 304 6.12 0.66 7.31
C LEU A 304 4.83 1.46 7.47
N GLU A 305 3.66 0.84 7.25
CA GLU A 305 2.36 1.48 7.49
C GLU A 305 2.07 1.73 8.99
N PHE A 306 2.82 1.10 9.91
CA PHE A 306 2.77 1.36 11.35
C PHE A 306 3.87 2.30 11.86
N ILE A 307 4.80 2.70 10.99
CA ILE A 307 5.98 3.49 11.36
C ILE A 307 5.74 4.98 11.07
N PRO A 308 6.06 5.88 12.03
CA PRO A 308 5.96 7.32 11.83
C PRO A 308 6.88 7.80 10.72
N ALA A 309 6.38 8.69 9.85
CA ALA A 309 7.08 9.19 8.66
C ALA A 309 8.54 9.64 8.91
N PRO A 310 8.86 10.42 9.97
CA PRO A 310 10.24 10.92 10.20
C PRO A 310 11.28 9.82 10.46
N SER A 311 10.84 8.65 10.95
CA SER A 311 11.73 7.54 11.33
C SER A 311 11.74 6.39 10.33
N ARG A 312 10.94 6.45 9.25
CA ARG A 312 10.75 5.33 8.30
C ARG A 312 12.07 4.85 7.69
N GLY A 313 12.95 5.76 7.27
CA GLY A 313 14.24 5.40 6.65
C GLY A 313 15.14 4.54 7.53
N LEU A 314 15.29 4.89 8.81
CA LEU A 314 16.07 4.10 9.78
C LEU A 314 15.49 2.68 9.93
N TRP A 315 14.17 2.57 10.06
CA TRP A 315 13.49 1.28 10.23
C TRP A 315 13.51 0.42 8.96
N MET A 316 13.57 1.02 7.76
CA MET A 316 13.80 0.29 6.51
C MET A 316 15.19 -0.36 6.47
N VAL A 317 16.23 0.36 6.92
CA VAL A 317 17.60 -0.20 7.00
C VAL A 317 17.67 -1.31 8.04
N ILE A 318 17.06 -1.12 9.22
CA ILE A 318 16.96 -2.19 10.23
C ILE A 318 16.22 -3.40 9.67
N PHE A 319 15.14 -3.20 8.92
CA PHE A 319 14.41 -4.30 8.28
C PHE A 319 15.28 -5.08 7.28
N ALA A 320 16.13 -4.39 6.51
CA ALA A 320 17.05 -5.03 5.58
C ALA A 320 18.06 -5.96 6.27
N THR A 321 18.45 -5.69 7.53
CA THR A 321 19.37 -6.57 8.27
C THR A 321 18.82 -7.98 8.51
N PHE A 322 17.50 -8.15 8.55
CA PHE A 322 16.87 -9.47 8.69
C PHE A 322 17.16 -10.39 7.50
N TRP A 323 17.32 -9.83 6.30
CA TRP A 323 17.75 -10.60 5.13
C TRP A 323 19.14 -11.23 5.36
N THR A 324 20.09 -10.41 5.80
CA THR A 324 21.47 -10.86 6.09
C THR A 324 21.53 -11.84 7.26
N VAL A 325 20.68 -11.68 8.27
CA VAL A 325 20.55 -12.69 9.33
C VAL A 325 20.10 -14.04 8.72
N GLY A 326 19.12 -14.02 7.81
CA GLY A 326 18.66 -15.25 7.14
C GLY A 326 19.73 -15.93 6.30
N THR A 327 20.50 -15.18 5.50
CA THR A 327 21.58 -15.76 4.67
C THR A 327 22.68 -16.41 5.53
N ILE A 328 23.08 -15.77 6.62
CA ILE A 328 24.09 -16.31 7.55
C ILE A 328 23.56 -17.53 8.29
N VAL A 329 22.30 -17.50 8.76
CA VAL A 329 21.67 -18.64 9.44
C VAL A 329 21.59 -19.83 8.49
N GLU A 330 21.17 -19.62 7.24
CA GLU A 330 21.10 -20.70 6.25
C GLU A 330 22.47 -21.30 5.96
N ALA A 331 23.49 -20.47 5.73
CA ALA A 331 24.84 -20.98 5.49
C ALA A 331 25.42 -21.73 6.71
N SER A 332 25.09 -21.28 7.92
CA SER A 332 25.46 -21.98 9.16
C SER A 332 24.77 -23.33 9.28
N LEU A 333 23.47 -23.40 8.96
CA LEU A 333 22.69 -24.62 8.94
C LEU A 333 23.22 -25.59 7.89
N ALA A 334 23.54 -25.11 6.69
CA ALA A 334 24.13 -25.92 5.63
C ALA A 334 25.46 -26.55 6.09
N TRP A 335 26.36 -25.77 6.69
CA TRP A 335 27.64 -26.28 7.20
C TRP A 335 27.48 -27.38 8.27
N ILE A 336 26.44 -27.30 9.12
CA ILE A 336 26.22 -28.28 10.18
C ILE A 336 25.44 -29.51 9.68
N ILE A 337 24.44 -29.31 8.82
CA ILE A 337 23.44 -30.34 8.48
C ILE A 337 23.85 -31.11 7.24
N MET A 338 24.39 -30.45 6.21
CA MET A 338 24.67 -31.10 4.92
C MET A 338 25.60 -32.31 5.05
N PRO A 339 26.75 -32.22 5.74
CA PRO A 339 27.68 -33.36 5.85
C PRO A 339 27.13 -34.54 6.67
N ARG A 340 26.12 -34.31 7.52
CA ARG A 340 25.62 -35.31 8.48
C ARG A 340 24.30 -35.95 8.08
N TYR A 341 23.39 -35.16 7.51
CA TYR A 341 21.99 -35.51 7.29
C TYR A 341 21.53 -35.26 5.84
N GLY A 342 22.30 -34.53 5.05
CA GLY A 342 21.99 -34.22 3.65
C GLY A 342 20.91 -33.14 3.45
N TRP A 343 20.63 -32.86 2.18
CA TRP A 343 19.82 -31.71 1.73
C TRP A 343 18.34 -31.75 2.14
N ARG A 344 17.76 -32.95 2.32
CA ARG A 344 16.36 -33.09 2.76
C ARG A 344 16.13 -32.55 4.16
N TRP A 345 17.08 -32.78 5.08
CA TRP A 345 17.01 -32.26 6.45
C TRP A 345 17.27 -30.76 6.49
N LEU A 346 18.17 -30.26 5.63
CA LEU A 346 18.39 -28.83 5.48
C LEU A 346 17.07 -28.14 5.07
N LEU A 347 16.40 -28.65 4.03
CA LEU A 347 15.06 -28.17 3.61
C LEU A 347 14.02 -28.16 4.73
N ALA A 348 13.94 -29.25 5.50
CA ALA A 348 12.99 -29.35 6.59
C ALA A 348 13.26 -28.30 7.69
N ILE A 349 14.52 -28.14 8.09
CA ILE A 349 14.90 -27.21 9.17
C ILE A 349 14.81 -25.75 8.72
N SER A 350 15.19 -25.45 7.48
CA SER A 350 15.11 -24.11 6.91
C SER A 350 13.66 -23.62 6.71
N SER A 351 12.68 -24.53 6.71
CA SER A 351 11.26 -24.17 6.68
C SER A 351 10.70 -23.63 8.02
N ILE A 352 11.46 -23.74 9.12
CA ILE A 352 10.99 -23.36 10.47
C ILE A 352 10.56 -21.89 10.57
N PRO A 353 11.30 -20.89 10.06
CA PRO A 353 10.88 -19.49 10.11
C PRO A 353 9.59 -19.23 9.32
N ALA A 354 9.40 -19.88 8.17
CA ALA A 354 8.17 -19.78 7.38
C ALA A 354 6.96 -20.37 8.13
N LEU A 355 7.15 -21.52 8.78
CA LEU A 355 6.13 -22.12 9.65
C LEU A 355 5.83 -21.23 10.86
N ALA A 356 6.85 -20.64 11.47
CA ALA A 356 6.66 -19.72 12.59
C ALA A 356 5.86 -18.47 12.15
N ALA A 357 6.12 -17.92 10.96
CA ALA A 357 5.34 -16.81 10.41
C ALA A 357 3.86 -17.19 10.20
N LEU A 358 3.58 -18.44 9.80
CA LEU A 358 2.22 -18.97 9.71
C LEU A 358 1.56 -19.14 11.08
N VAL A 359 2.27 -19.69 12.07
CA VAL A 359 1.73 -19.90 13.44
C VAL A 359 1.44 -18.57 14.14
N PHE A 360 2.36 -17.61 14.05
CA PHE A 360 2.21 -16.30 14.70
C PHE A 360 1.30 -15.33 13.93
N TYR A 361 0.76 -15.73 12.78
CA TYR A 361 -0.15 -14.90 11.98
C TYR A 361 -1.37 -14.38 12.76
N GLN A 362 -1.88 -15.15 13.73
CA GLN A 362 -3.06 -14.75 14.50
C GLN A 362 -2.89 -13.40 15.22
N LEU A 363 -1.65 -13.04 15.54
CA LEU A 363 -1.29 -11.81 16.23
C LEU A 363 -1.18 -10.60 15.28
N VAL A 364 -1.19 -10.81 13.97
CA VAL A 364 -1.00 -9.78 12.94
C VAL A 364 -2.25 -8.90 12.84
N PRO A 365 -2.16 -7.58 13.15
CA PRO A 365 -3.24 -6.63 12.89
C PRO A 365 -3.37 -6.29 11.40
N GLU A 366 -4.55 -5.81 11.01
CA GLU A 366 -4.74 -5.16 9.71
C GLU A 366 -4.10 -3.78 9.72
N SER A 367 -3.72 -3.27 8.54
CA SER A 367 -3.15 -1.93 8.44
C SER A 367 -4.18 -0.82 8.73
N PRO A 368 -3.87 0.13 9.63
CA PRO A 368 -4.70 1.32 9.85
C PRO A 368 -4.90 2.13 8.56
N ARG A 369 -3.85 2.22 7.72
CA ARG A 369 -3.88 2.99 6.47
C ARG A 369 -4.80 2.35 5.45
N TYR A 370 -4.74 1.03 5.30
CA TYR A 370 -5.67 0.28 4.46
C TYR A 370 -7.13 0.44 4.91
N LEU A 371 -7.40 0.37 6.22
CA LEU A 371 -8.74 0.53 6.78
C LEU A 371 -9.30 1.95 6.56
N CYS A 372 -8.48 2.98 6.70
CA CYS A 372 -8.86 4.36 6.39
C CYS A 372 -9.22 4.53 4.90
N LEU A 373 -8.44 3.94 3.99
CA LEU A 373 -8.68 3.98 2.54
C LEU A 373 -9.96 3.23 2.13
N LYS A 374 -10.30 2.16 2.84
CA LYS A 374 -11.52 1.37 2.62
C LYS A 374 -12.78 2.03 3.19
N GLY A 375 -12.64 3.17 3.88
CA GLY A 375 -13.75 3.87 4.52
C GLY A 375 -14.23 3.21 5.82
N GLN A 376 -13.34 2.48 6.51
CA GLN A 376 -13.60 1.87 7.83
C GLN A 376 -12.78 2.55 8.94
N PRO A 377 -13.00 3.86 9.23
CA PRO A 377 -12.18 4.61 10.18
C PRO A 377 -12.35 4.16 11.64
N THR A 378 -13.47 3.50 11.98
CA THR A 378 -13.70 2.97 13.33
C THR A 378 -12.77 1.81 13.66
N GLU A 379 -12.58 0.88 12.73
CA GLU A 379 -11.65 -0.24 12.90
C GLU A 379 -10.20 0.26 12.92
N ALA A 380 -9.86 1.28 12.11
CA ALA A 380 -8.56 1.92 12.15
C ALA A 380 -8.28 2.57 13.52
N TYR A 381 -9.28 3.26 14.09
CA TYR A 381 -9.18 3.85 15.43
C TYR A 381 -8.99 2.78 16.52
N ASP A 382 -9.68 1.65 16.44
CA ASP A 382 -9.52 0.55 17.40
C ASP A 382 -8.08 0.00 17.40
N ILE A 383 -7.47 -0.11 16.21
CA ILE A 383 -6.07 -0.51 16.09
C ILE A 383 -5.17 0.57 16.70
N LEU A 384 -5.33 1.84 16.33
CA LEU A 384 -4.55 2.95 16.89
C LEU A 384 -4.65 3.01 18.42
N LYS A 385 -5.85 2.78 18.98
CA LYS A 385 -6.10 2.70 20.42
C LYS A 385 -5.36 1.52 21.05
N ARG A 386 -5.31 0.36 20.38
CA ARG A 386 -4.51 -0.77 20.85
C ARG A 386 -3.01 -0.43 20.87
N ILE A 387 -2.50 0.26 19.84
CA ILE A 387 -1.11 0.72 19.80
C ILE A 387 -0.84 1.69 20.95
N SER A 388 -1.75 2.65 21.18
CA SER A 388 -1.60 3.66 22.24
C SER A 388 -1.56 3.04 23.64
N VAL A 389 -2.41 2.05 23.92
CA VAL A 389 -2.42 1.29 25.19
C VAL A 389 -1.12 0.51 25.39
N VAL A 390 -0.65 -0.21 24.37
CA VAL A 390 0.57 -1.04 24.46
C VAL A 390 1.83 -0.18 24.57
N ASN A 391 1.88 0.95 23.87
CA ASN A 391 2.99 1.88 23.91
C ASN A 391 2.93 2.85 25.09
N GLN A 392 1.86 2.82 25.89
CA GLN A 392 1.62 3.74 27.01
C GLN A 392 1.68 5.20 26.59
N ARG A 393 1.13 5.52 25.41
CA ARG A 393 1.05 6.89 24.87
C ARG A 393 -0.41 7.29 24.63
N GLN A 394 -0.67 8.59 24.69
CA GLN A 394 -2.00 9.12 24.42
C GLN A 394 -2.17 9.41 22.93
N LEU A 395 -3.36 9.07 22.42
CA LEU A 395 -3.78 9.51 21.09
C LEU A 395 -4.15 11.00 21.15
N PRO A 396 -3.95 11.75 20.06
CA PRO A 396 -4.46 13.11 19.96
C PRO A 396 -5.98 13.12 20.17
N SER A 397 -6.47 14.15 20.87
CA SER A 397 -7.89 14.36 21.08
C SER A 397 -8.54 14.71 19.75
N GLY A 398 -9.51 13.92 19.29
CA GLY A 398 -10.23 14.26 18.08
C GLY A 398 -10.87 13.12 17.28
N ILE A 399 -11.45 13.49 16.13
CA ILE A 399 -12.00 12.53 15.15
C ILE A 399 -10.92 12.26 14.08
N LEU A 400 -10.66 10.98 13.82
CA LEU A 400 -9.75 10.54 12.76
C LEU A 400 -10.34 10.90 11.38
N LEU A 401 -9.64 11.74 10.62
CA LEU A 401 -10.02 12.04 9.24
C LEU A 401 -9.62 10.88 8.33
N SER A 402 -10.56 10.44 7.48
CA SER A 402 -10.25 9.60 6.32
C SER A 402 -9.98 10.53 5.15
N ASP A 403 -8.84 10.37 4.47
CA ASP A 403 -8.37 11.19 3.34
C ASP A 403 -9.37 11.31 2.17
N GLN A 404 -10.52 10.63 2.21
CA GLN A 404 -11.58 10.76 1.19
C GLN A 404 -12.39 12.05 1.26
N ILE A 405 -12.15 12.95 2.23
CA ILE A 405 -12.89 14.22 2.33
C ILE A 405 -12.22 15.35 1.51
N ASN A 406 -10.96 15.22 1.09
CA ASN A 406 -10.24 16.32 0.41
C ASN A 406 -10.37 16.36 -1.13
N CYS A 407 -11.17 15.50 -1.77
CA CYS A 407 -11.31 15.51 -3.24
C CYS A 407 -12.54 16.28 -3.78
N SER A 408 -13.14 17.21 -3.02
CA SER A 408 -14.26 18.00 -3.53
C SER A 408 -14.21 19.52 -3.32
N ASP A 409 -13.20 20.06 -2.63
CA ASP A 409 -13.30 21.45 -2.15
C ASP A 409 -12.27 22.42 -2.75
N GLU A 410 -11.25 21.95 -3.49
CA GLU A 410 -10.21 22.83 -4.08
C GLU A 410 -10.42 23.25 -5.55
N ASP A 411 -11.38 22.67 -6.27
CA ASP A 411 -11.59 22.96 -7.71
C ASP A 411 -12.70 24.00 -8.00
N LEU A 412 -13.14 24.80 -7.03
CA LEU A 412 -14.23 25.78 -7.21
C LEU A 412 -13.81 27.25 -7.05
N ASP A 413 -12.63 27.62 -7.55
CA ASP A 413 -12.28 29.02 -7.79
C ASP A 413 -11.35 29.14 -9.00
N THR A 414 -11.87 28.86 -10.20
CA THR A 414 -11.50 29.49 -11.47
C THR A 414 -12.33 28.89 -12.60
N THR A 415 -12.72 29.70 -13.59
CA THR A 415 -13.52 29.35 -14.78
C THR A 415 -15.04 29.49 -14.67
N LEU A 416 -15.49 30.72 -14.37
CA LEU A 416 -16.58 31.31 -15.15
C LEU A 416 -16.05 31.54 -16.56
N GLU A 417 -16.42 30.68 -17.52
CA GLU A 417 -16.79 31.03 -18.91
C GLU A 417 -16.92 29.78 -19.79
N ASP A 418 -18.12 29.61 -20.31
CA ASP A 418 -18.49 29.07 -21.62
C ASP A 418 -18.14 27.62 -22.04
N THR A 419 -19.24 26.87 -22.14
CA THR A 419 -19.61 26.07 -23.32
C THR A 419 -18.77 24.85 -23.64
N ARG A 420 -19.29 23.66 -23.24
CA ARG A 420 -19.42 22.50 -24.16
C ARG A 420 -20.37 21.43 -23.62
N LEU A 421 -21.50 21.32 -24.30
CA LEU A 421 -22.33 20.13 -24.39
C LEU A 421 -21.50 18.94 -24.88
N LEU A 422 -21.58 17.82 -24.16
CA LEU A 422 -21.53 16.41 -24.58
C LEU A 422 -20.76 15.57 -23.55
N SER A 423 -21.50 15.06 -22.57
CA SER A 423 -21.08 13.87 -21.82
C SER A 423 -21.31 12.61 -22.66
N PRO A 424 -20.43 11.62 -22.58
CA PRO A 424 -20.90 10.26 -22.39
C PRO A 424 -20.39 9.69 -21.06
N LYS A 425 -21.35 9.34 -20.21
CA LYS A 425 -21.33 8.29 -19.16
C LYS A 425 -19.94 7.80 -18.73
N ARG A 426 -19.49 8.28 -17.56
CA ARG A 426 -18.38 7.71 -16.78
C ARG A 426 -18.83 6.38 -16.17
N ASN A 427 -18.71 5.30 -16.93
CA ASN A 427 -18.83 3.93 -16.43
C ASN A 427 -17.62 3.58 -15.56
N LYS A 428 -17.89 2.79 -14.51
CA LYS A 428 -16.95 2.11 -13.59
C LYS A 428 -15.58 1.85 -14.23
N SER A 429 -14.57 2.55 -13.74
CA SER A 429 -13.19 2.37 -14.19
C SER A 429 -12.24 2.44 -12.99
N ALA A 430 -12.22 1.37 -12.19
CA ALA A 430 -11.13 1.10 -11.27
C ALA A 430 -9.94 0.42 -11.98
N SER A 431 -10.09 -0.04 -13.23
CA SER A 431 -9.00 -0.70 -13.99
C SER A 431 -8.24 0.20 -14.98
N LYS A 432 -8.77 1.36 -15.41
CA LYS A 432 -8.00 2.27 -16.30
C LYS A 432 -6.91 3.08 -15.60
N THR A 433 -6.92 3.16 -14.26
CA THR A 433 -5.89 3.91 -13.50
C THR A 433 -4.53 3.20 -13.52
N SER A 434 -4.49 1.86 -13.46
CA SER A 434 -3.21 1.11 -13.43
C SER A 434 -2.44 1.20 -14.76
N PHE A 435 -3.11 1.03 -15.90
CA PHE A 435 -2.48 1.15 -17.22
C PHE A 435 -2.07 2.59 -17.55
N SER A 436 -2.82 3.60 -17.09
CA SER A 436 -2.43 5.00 -17.24
C SER A 436 -1.14 5.30 -16.48
N SER A 437 -0.97 4.76 -15.26
CA SER A 437 0.26 4.93 -14.46
C SER A 437 1.47 4.23 -15.06
N LEU A 438 1.29 3.05 -15.66
CA LEU A 438 2.35 2.37 -16.41
C LEU A 438 2.82 3.22 -17.60
N TRP A 439 1.89 3.81 -18.36
CA TRP A 439 2.24 4.66 -19.49
C TRP A 439 2.89 5.98 -19.08
N MET A 440 2.53 6.51 -17.91
CA MET A 440 3.18 7.71 -17.34
C MET A 440 4.67 7.50 -17.04
N LEU A 441 5.12 6.28 -16.71
CA LEU A 441 6.54 5.97 -16.52
C LEU A 441 7.34 6.11 -17.83
N PHE A 442 6.70 5.92 -18.98
CA PHE A 442 7.30 6.10 -20.30
C PHE A 442 7.19 7.53 -20.84
N SER A 443 6.71 8.47 -20.03
CA SER A 443 6.73 9.90 -20.37
C SER A 443 8.15 10.38 -20.64
N SER A 444 8.29 11.40 -21.50
CA SER A 444 9.61 11.93 -21.91
C SER A 444 10.50 12.32 -20.72
N ASN A 445 9.89 12.74 -19.61
CA ASN A 445 10.60 13.18 -18.40
C ASN A 445 11.10 12.01 -17.55
N LEU A 446 10.35 10.89 -17.46
CA LEU A 446 10.67 9.76 -16.58
C LEU A 446 11.28 8.55 -17.30
N ARG A 447 11.18 8.46 -18.63
CA ARG A 447 11.62 7.30 -19.40
C ARG A 447 13.12 7.01 -19.24
N LYS A 448 13.98 8.04 -19.27
CA LYS A 448 15.43 7.86 -19.08
C LYS A 448 15.74 7.27 -17.71
N THR A 449 15.18 7.88 -16.67
CA THR A 449 15.33 7.44 -15.28
C THR A 449 14.83 6.03 -15.06
N THR A 450 13.65 5.70 -15.60
CA THR A 450 13.01 4.39 -15.47
C THR A 450 13.87 3.31 -16.10
N PHE A 451 14.39 3.54 -17.32
CA PHE A 451 15.22 2.56 -18.02
C PHE A 451 16.58 2.35 -17.32
N LEU A 452 17.23 3.43 -16.87
CA LEU A 452 18.48 3.32 -16.11
C LEU A 452 18.27 2.55 -14.80
N LEU A 453 17.16 2.81 -14.09
CA LEU A 453 16.83 2.11 -12.86
C LEU A 453 16.57 0.62 -13.10
N TRP A 454 15.93 0.26 -14.21
CA TRP A 454 15.73 -1.15 -14.58
C TRP A 454 17.04 -1.89 -14.82
N ILE A 455 18.01 -1.28 -15.51
CA ILE A 455 19.34 -1.87 -15.71
C ILE A 455 20.03 -2.08 -14.36
N VAL A 456 19.98 -1.09 -13.46
CA VAL A 456 20.60 -1.18 -12.14
C VAL A 456 19.95 -2.26 -11.27
N PHE A 457 18.62 -2.37 -11.28
CA PHE A 457 17.90 -3.41 -10.53
C PHE A 457 18.16 -4.81 -11.11
N PHE A 458 18.19 -4.93 -12.44
CA PHE A 458 18.58 -6.16 -13.12
C PHE A 458 20.00 -6.58 -12.72
N GLY A 459 20.97 -5.66 -12.86
CA GLY A 459 22.37 -5.93 -12.60
C GLY A 459 22.68 -6.23 -11.14
N ASN A 460 22.08 -5.51 -10.20
CA ASN A 460 22.20 -5.82 -8.77
C ASN A 460 21.73 -7.23 -8.45
N SER A 461 20.55 -7.62 -8.95
CA SER A 461 20.00 -8.95 -8.69
C SER A 461 20.81 -10.05 -9.40
N PHE A 462 21.16 -9.83 -10.67
CA PHE A 462 21.98 -10.75 -11.45
C PHE A 462 23.34 -11.01 -10.78
N ALA A 463 24.04 -9.94 -10.39
CA ALA A 463 25.33 -10.02 -9.73
C ALA A 463 25.22 -10.58 -8.31
N TYR A 464 24.26 -10.11 -7.50
CA TYR A 464 24.11 -10.57 -6.11
C TYR A 464 23.89 -12.07 -6.06
N TYR A 465 22.83 -12.57 -6.70
CA TYR A 465 22.51 -14.01 -6.69
C TYR A 465 23.55 -14.83 -7.45
N GLY A 466 24.18 -14.27 -8.47
CA GLY A 466 25.23 -14.93 -9.25
C GLY A 466 26.47 -15.18 -8.43
N ILE A 467 26.92 -14.20 -7.64
CA ILE A 467 28.05 -14.35 -6.73
C ILE A 467 27.75 -15.42 -5.67
N ILE A 468 26.51 -15.51 -5.16
CA ILE A 468 26.13 -16.59 -4.21
C ILE A 468 26.35 -17.97 -4.84
N LEU A 469 25.85 -18.16 -6.06
CA LEU A 469 25.93 -19.45 -6.78
C LEU A 469 27.37 -19.74 -7.23
N LEU A 470 28.11 -18.72 -7.67
CA LEU A 470 29.53 -18.87 -8.01
C LEU A 470 30.35 -19.36 -6.82
N THR A 471 30.04 -18.94 -5.59
CA THR A 471 30.75 -19.45 -4.41
C THR A 471 30.58 -20.96 -4.24
N SER A 472 29.36 -21.49 -4.40
CA SER A 472 29.13 -22.93 -4.28
C SER A 472 29.76 -23.70 -5.45
N GLU A 473 29.61 -23.23 -6.68
CA GLU A 473 30.12 -23.92 -7.87
C GLU A 473 31.66 -23.95 -7.91
N LEU A 474 32.31 -22.81 -7.68
CA LEU A 474 33.77 -22.72 -7.74
C LEU A 474 34.43 -23.49 -6.61
N SER A 475 33.81 -23.54 -5.42
CA SER A 475 34.35 -24.30 -4.29
C SER A 475 34.15 -25.82 -4.46
N ASN A 476 33.13 -26.27 -5.21
CA ASN A 476 32.88 -27.70 -5.46
C ASN A 476 33.75 -28.28 -6.61
N ARG A 477 34.19 -27.44 -7.56
CA ARG A 477 34.80 -27.87 -8.84
C ARG A 477 36.33 -27.77 -8.93
N HIS A 478 37.06 -27.54 -7.84
CA HIS A 478 38.53 -27.34 -7.86
C HIS A 478 39.39 -28.51 -8.45
N GLY A 479 38.80 -29.56 -9.04
CA GLY A 479 39.52 -30.70 -9.62
C GLY A 479 39.15 -31.18 -11.04
N GLU A 480 38.07 -30.71 -11.70
CA GLU A 480 37.55 -31.42 -12.90
C GLU A 480 37.80 -30.74 -14.27
N CYS A 481 37.85 -29.41 -14.36
CA CYS A 481 38.06 -28.71 -15.64
C CYS A 481 39.54 -28.51 -16.01
N THR A 482 40.48 -28.88 -15.14
CA THR A 482 41.93 -28.91 -15.42
C THR A 482 42.39 -30.34 -15.67
N SER A 483 42.37 -30.76 -16.93
CA SER A 483 43.20 -31.90 -17.32
C SER A 483 44.66 -31.55 -17.02
N PHE A 484 45.30 -32.31 -16.14
CA PHE A 484 46.70 -32.19 -15.67
C PHE A 484 46.92 -31.45 -14.32
N ALA A 485 46.31 -31.94 -13.24
CA ALA A 485 46.93 -31.88 -11.92
C ALA A 485 46.60 -33.16 -11.14
N LEU A 486 47.59 -33.63 -10.40
CA LEU A 486 47.61 -34.91 -9.70
C LEU A 486 46.40 -35.09 -8.78
N VAL A 487 45.92 -36.33 -8.71
CA VAL A 487 45.03 -36.83 -7.65
C VAL A 487 45.66 -36.47 -6.30
N THR A 488 45.24 -35.35 -5.73
CA THR A 488 45.28 -35.13 -4.28
C THR A 488 43.87 -35.30 -3.78
N ASP A 489 43.62 -36.51 -3.28
CA ASP A 489 42.57 -36.87 -2.35
C ASP A 489 42.33 -35.78 -1.28
N ASN A 490 41.06 -35.63 -0.90
CA ASN A 490 40.55 -35.02 0.34
C ASN A 490 40.46 -33.48 0.43
N SER A 491 39.87 -32.78 -0.55
CA SER A 491 39.14 -31.55 -0.22
C SER A 491 37.77 -31.94 0.34
N SER A 492 37.68 -32.03 1.67
CA SER A 492 36.48 -32.37 2.44
C SER A 492 35.27 -31.52 2.03
N GLU A 493 34.09 -32.11 1.82
CA GLU A 493 32.81 -31.40 1.60
C GLU A 493 32.56 -30.25 2.62
N ASP A 494 33.16 -30.34 3.80
CA ASP A 494 33.22 -29.29 4.82
C ASP A 494 33.80 -27.95 4.33
N SER A 495 34.70 -27.92 3.34
CA SER A 495 35.30 -26.68 2.84
C SER A 495 34.31 -25.85 2.03
N THR A 496 33.45 -26.49 1.24
CA THR A 496 32.46 -25.80 0.39
C THR A 496 31.43 -25.03 1.21
N TYR A 497 30.86 -25.66 2.23
CA TYR A 497 29.89 -25.00 3.10
C TYR A 497 30.54 -23.90 3.94
N ARG A 498 31.80 -24.09 4.35
CA ARG A 498 32.60 -23.08 5.06
C ARG A 498 32.82 -21.83 4.20
N ASP A 499 33.15 -21.99 2.91
CA ASP A 499 33.40 -20.85 2.01
C ASP A 499 32.13 -20.01 1.80
N VAL A 500 30.98 -20.67 1.62
CA VAL A 500 29.69 -19.99 1.51
C VAL A 500 29.30 -19.28 2.81
N PHE A 501 29.57 -19.88 3.96
CA PHE A 501 29.38 -19.23 5.27
C PHE A 501 30.25 -17.97 5.41
N ILE A 502 31.54 -18.06 5.09
CA ILE A 502 32.44 -16.91 5.25
C ILE A 502 32.11 -15.79 4.27
N THR A 503 31.80 -16.12 3.01
CA THR A 503 31.36 -15.10 2.04
C THR A 503 30.01 -14.48 2.41
N SER A 504 29.10 -15.22 3.07
CA SER A 504 27.83 -14.65 3.57
C SER A 504 28.03 -13.64 4.69
N LEU A 505 29.08 -13.79 5.51
CA LEU A 505 29.44 -12.78 6.52
C LEU A 505 29.81 -11.43 5.92
N ALA A 506 30.17 -11.37 4.63
CA ALA A 506 30.46 -10.13 3.90
C ALA A 506 29.26 -9.18 3.82
N GLU A 507 28.04 -9.69 3.97
CA GLU A 507 26.84 -8.85 3.90
C GLU A 507 26.74 -7.86 5.07
N VAL A 508 27.21 -8.25 6.26
CA VAL A 508 27.20 -7.40 7.46
C VAL A 508 28.04 -6.13 7.28
N PRO A 509 29.35 -6.21 6.96
CA PRO A 509 30.14 -5.02 6.70
C PRO A 509 29.64 -4.26 5.46
N GLY A 510 29.06 -4.94 4.47
CA GLY A 510 28.46 -4.31 3.29
C GLY A 510 27.31 -3.38 3.64
N LEU A 511 26.37 -3.83 4.48
CA LEU A 511 25.25 -3.01 4.96
C LEU A 511 25.72 -1.86 5.86
N VAL A 512 26.68 -2.11 6.75
CA VAL A 512 27.24 -1.07 7.64
C VAL A 512 27.96 0.00 6.82
N PHE A 513 28.75 -0.41 5.82
CA PHE A 513 29.45 0.50 4.94
C PHE A 513 28.47 1.31 4.09
N ALA A 514 27.43 0.67 3.53
CA ALA A 514 26.36 1.34 2.80
C ALA A 514 25.65 2.39 3.67
N ALA A 515 25.28 2.06 4.90
CA ALA A 515 24.62 3.01 5.81
C ALA A 515 25.52 4.23 6.12
N PHE A 516 26.82 4.00 6.34
CA PHE A 516 27.76 5.08 6.64
C PHE A 516 28.01 6.00 5.43
N ILE A 517 28.16 5.43 4.24
CA ILE A 517 28.55 6.17 3.04
C ILE A 517 27.39 6.97 2.42
N VAL A 518 26.16 6.44 2.49
CA VAL A 518 24.94 7.07 1.94
C VAL A 518 24.68 8.45 2.52
N ASP A 519 24.91 8.62 3.83
CA ASP A 519 24.69 9.90 4.52
C ASP A 519 25.84 10.89 4.30
N ARG A 520 27.03 10.41 3.89
CA ARG A 520 28.22 11.23 3.67
C ARG A 520 28.35 11.74 2.23
N ILE A 521 28.15 10.86 1.26
CA ILE A 521 28.48 11.09 -0.16
C ILE A 521 27.19 11.24 -1.02
N GLY A 522 26.03 10.87 -0.47
CA GLY A 522 24.78 10.81 -1.23
C GLY A 522 24.53 9.42 -1.83
N ARG A 523 23.31 9.17 -2.32
CA ARG A 523 22.84 7.84 -2.74
C ARG A 523 23.45 7.45 -4.09
N LYS A 524 23.50 8.36 -5.05
CA LYS A 524 24.00 8.13 -6.42
C LYS A 524 25.48 7.77 -6.40
N HIS A 525 26.30 8.62 -5.79
CA HIS A 525 27.76 8.44 -5.75
C HIS A 525 28.18 7.23 -4.90
N SER A 526 27.41 6.91 -3.85
CA SER A 526 27.64 5.70 -3.07
C SER A 526 27.44 4.44 -3.91
N MET A 527 26.35 4.35 -4.68
CA MET A 527 26.10 3.21 -5.58
C MET A 527 27.19 3.07 -6.65
N GLU A 528 27.60 4.19 -7.24
CA GLU A 528 28.69 4.23 -8.25
C GLU A 528 29.99 3.66 -7.68
N LEU A 529 30.46 4.21 -6.55
CA LEU A 529 31.70 3.77 -5.91
C LEU A 529 31.66 2.28 -5.55
N MET A 530 30.55 1.82 -4.97
CA MET A 530 30.41 0.42 -4.55
C MET A 530 30.37 -0.54 -5.76
N PHE A 531 29.71 -0.19 -6.87
CA PHE A 531 29.77 -0.99 -8.10
C PHE A 531 31.20 -1.09 -8.65
N PHE A 532 31.93 0.02 -8.72
CA PHE A 532 33.31 0.02 -9.23
C PHE A 532 34.26 -0.79 -8.35
N ILE A 533 34.13 -0.68 -7.02
CA ILE A 533 34.94 -1.50 -6.12
C ILE A 533 34.53 -2.98 -6.22
N GLY A 534 33.23 -3.28 -6.30
CA GLY A 534 32.73 -4.65 -6.50
C GLY A 534 33.26 -5.31 -7.78
N PHE A 535 33.37 -4.56 -8.88
CA PHE A 535 34.04 -4.96 -10.13
C PHE A 535 35.53 -5.24 -9.90
N ILE A 536 36.27 -4.34 -9.24
CA ILE A 536 37.70 -4.53 -8.95
C ILE A 536 37.96 -5.80 -8.12
N PHE A 537 37.08 -6.14 -7.17
CA PHE A 537 37.22 -7.36 -6.38
C PHE A 537 36.91 -8.63 -7.15
N LEU A 538 36.09 -8.57 -8.20
CA LEU A 538 35.73 -9.72 -9.01
C LEU A 538 36.77 -10.00 -10.12
N LEU A 539 37.48 -8.97 -10.60
CA LEU A 539 38.47 -9.08 -11.69
C LEU A 539 39.56 -10.15 -11.49
N PRO A 540 40.10 -10.35 -10.27
CA PRO A 540 41.15 -11.32 -10.05
C PRO A 540 40.70 -12.76 -10.39
N LEU A 541 39.40 -13.04 -10.32
CA LEU A 541 38.78 -14.32 -10.63
C LEU A 541 38.91 -14.73 -12.12
N LEU A 542 39.25 -13.78 -13.02
CA LEU A 542 39.54 -14.05 -14.43
C LEU A 542 40.86 -14.82 -14.65
N SER A 543 41.78 -14.75 -13.70
CA SER A 543 43.03 -15.52 -13.71
C SER A 543 42.85 -16.79 -12.87
N LEU A 544 43.60 -17.86 -13.14
CA LEU A 544 43.65 -19.01 -12.23
C LEU A 544 44.27 -18.56 -10.91
N GLN A 545 43.51 -18.68 -9.81
CA GLN A 545 43.87 -18.16 -8.51
C GLN A 545 43.88 -19.25 -7.43
N SER A 546 44.62 -18.97 -6.34
CA SER A 546 44.59 -19.80 -5.14
C SER A 546 43.26 -19.66 -4.40
N ASP A 547 42.88 -20.69 -3.63
CA ASP A 547 41.63 -20.75 -2.86
C ASP A 547 41.38 -19.50 -2.02
N ILE A 548 42.43 -18.99 -1.36
CA ILE A 548 42.36 -17.77 -0.53
C ILE A 548 42.02 -16.54 -1.38
N SER A 549 42.60 -16.44 -2.57
CA SER A 549 42.36 -15.29 -3.46
C SER A 549 40.95 -15.31 -4.02
N THR A 550 40.46 -16.48 -4.45
CA THR A 550 39.06 -16.70 -4.86
C THR A 550 38.09 -16.27 -3.76
N MET A 551 38.35 -16.71 -2.54
CA MET A 551 37.53 -16.40 -1.37
C MET A 551 37.50 -14.90 -1.04
N VAL A 552 38.67 -14.22 -1.06
CA VAL A 552 38.75 -12.77 -0.83
C VAL A 552 38.02 -11.98 -1.92
N SER A 553 38.14 -12.40 -3.18
CA SER A 553 37.44 -11.81 -4.32
C SER A 553 35.92 -11.91 -4.19
N LEU A 554 35.40 -13.11 -3.88
CA LEU A 554 33.96 -13.32 -3.70
C LEU A 554 33.42 -12.61 -2.46
N PHE A 555 34.17 -12.61 -1.35
CA PHE A 555 33.82 -11.87 -0.14
C PHE A 555 33.72 -10.36 -0.42
N GLY A 556 34.76 -9.79 -1.04
CA GLY A 556 34.80 -8.37 -1.37
C GLY A 556 33.69 -7.97 -2.32
N SER A 557 33.51 -8.71 -3.42
CA SER A 557 32.46 -8.42 -4.41
C SER A 557 31.06 -8.50 -3.78
N ARG A 558 30.78 -9.55 -2.99
CA ARG A 558 29.49 -9.70 -2.30
C ARG A 558 29.22 -8.56 -1.32
N MET A 559 30.23 -8.11 -0.56
CA MET A 559 30.13 -6.98 0.38
C MET A 559 29.65 -5.69 -0.30
N PHE A 560 30.18 -5.38 -1.48
CA PHE A 560 29.81 -4.13 -2.17
C PHE A 560 28.49 -4.25 -2.93
N ILE A 561 28.22 -5.38 -3.59
CA ILE A 561 27.00 -5.57 -4.37
C ILE A 561 25.74 -5.54 -3.49
N ILE A 562 25.76 -6.18 -2.30
CA ILE A 562 24.62 -6.11 -1.37
C ILE A 562 24.37 -4.69 -0.84
N GLY A 563 25.44 -3.94 -0.59
CA GLY A 563 25.34 -2.53 -0.22
C GLY A 563 24.68 -1.71 -1.32
N THR A 564 25.13 -1.85 -2.56
CA THR A 564 24.53 -1.19 -3.72
C THR A 564 23.06 -1.56 -3.90
N PHE A 565 22.70 -2.83 -3.74
CA PHE A 565 21.32 -3.28 -3.86
C PHE A 565 20.43 -2.65 -2.76
N THR A 566 20.95 -2.52 -1.54
CA THR A 566 20.23 -1.86 -0.43
C THR A 566 19.99 -0.39 -0.73
N ILE A 567 21.01 0.32 -1.23
CA ILE A 567 20.89 1.75 -1.59
C ILE A 567 19.93 1.93 -2.76
N ALA A 568 19.96 1.05 -3.76
CA ALA A 568 19.03 1.10 -4.90
C ALA A 568 17.56 0.96 -4.47
N ASN A 569 17.28 0.13 -3.47
CA ASN A 569 15.93 -0.01 -2.89
C ASN A 569 15.46 1.23 -2.10
N ILE A 570 16.38 2.05 -1.61
CA ILE A 570 16.09 3.36 -0.97
C ILE A 570 15.93 4.44 -2.04
N TYR A 571 16.79 4.44 -3.06
CA TYR A 571 16.80 5.43 -4.13
C TYR A 571 15.57 5.34 -5.05
N ALA A 572 15.10 4.11 -5.35
CA ALA A 572 13.95 3.89 -6.23
C ALA A 572 12.66 4.62 -5.79
N PRO A 573 12.21 4.56 -4.52
CA PRO A 573 11.05 5.34 -4.10
C PRO A 573 11.32 6.85 -4.03
N GLU A 574 12.55 7.29 -3.80
CA GLU A 574 12.92 8.71 -3.73
C GLU A 574 12.89 9.41 -5.10
N ILE A 575 13.22 8.68 -6.18
CA ILE A 575 13.31 9.29 -7.52
C ILE A 575 11.96 9.43 -8.24
N TYR A 576 10.99 8.57 -7.93
CA TYR A 576 9.69 8.62 -8.57
C TYR A 576 8.72 9.57 -7.86
N PRO A 577 7.95 10.37 -8.62
CA PRO A 577 6.94 11.24 -8.04
C PRO A 577 5.81 10.42 -7.42
N THR A 578 5.15 11.01 -6.41
CA THR A 578 4.23 10.31 -5.51
C THR A 578 3.12 9.54 -6.26
N ALA A 579 2.64 10.09 -7.38
CA ALA A 579 1.60 9.48 -8.22
C ALA A 579 2.00 8.15 -8.91
N VAL A 580 3.27 7.97 -9.27
CA VAL A 580 3.76 6.78 -10.00
C VAL A 580 4.77 5.96 -9.22
N ARG A 581 5.18 6.42 -8.03
CA ARG A 581 6.20 5.80 -7.16
C ARG A 581 6.00 4.32 -6.95
N ALA A 582 4.81 3.92 -6.48
CA ALA A 582 4.51 2.52 -6.21
C ALA A 582 4.62 1.65 -7.48
N THR A 583 4.17 2.19 -8.62
CA THR A 583 4.22 1.46 -9.90
C THR A 583 5.67 1.36 -10.42
N GLY A 584 6.44 2.45 -10.37
CA GLY A 584 7.83 2.47 -10.82
C GLY A 584 8.74 1.56 -10.01
N VAL A 585 8.61 1.56 -8.68
CA VAL A 585 9.34 0.65 -7.78
C VAL A 585 8.92 -0.80 -8.03
N GLY A 586 7.62 -1.07 -8.19
CA GLY A 586 7.11 -2.42 -8.46
C GLY A 586 7.65 -3.04 -9.75
N ILE A 587 7.72 -2.27 -10.84
CA ILE A 587 8.29 -2.77 -12.10
C ILE A 587 9.80 -2.95 -11.99
N ALA A 588 10.52 -2.01 -11.37
CA ALA A 588 11.96 -2.15 -11.16
C ALA A 588 12.29 -3.41 -10.34
N SER A 589 11.51 -3.70 -9.30
CA SER A 589 11.61 -4.95 -8.53
C SER A 589 11.27 -6.18 -9.38
N SER A 590 10.29 -6.10 -10.28
CA SER A 590 10.00 -7.20 -11.21
C SER A 590 11.16 -7.49 -12.16
N VAL A 591 11.80 -6.44 -12.70
CA VAL A 591 13.00 -6.55 -13.55
C VAL A 591 14.17 -7.15 -12.77
N SER A 592 14.31 -6.84 -11.47
CA SER A 592 15.32 -7.49 -10.63
C SER A 592 15.09 -9.00 -10.53
N ARG A 593 13.85 -9.48 -10.42
CA ARG A 593 13.57 -10.93 -10.42
C ARG A 593 13.94 -11.60 -11.74
N ILE A 594 13.85 -10.90 -12.89
CA ILE A 594 14.36 -11.40 -14.17
C ILE A 594 15.90 -11.56 -14.13
N GLY A 595 16.62 -10.61 -13.53
CA GLY A 595 18.06 -10.72 -13.30
C GLY A 595 18.43 -11.96 -12.47
N GLY A 596 17.66 -12.22 -11.41
CA GLY A 596 17.81 -13.42 -10.58
C GLY A 596 17.47 -14.72 -11.33
N MET A 597 16.52 -14.68 -12.27
CA MET A 597 16.14 -15.84 -13.09
C MET A 597 17.24 -16.23 -14.10
N ILE A 598 17.94 -15.26 -14.67
CA ILE A 598 19.01 -15.48 -15.66
C ILE A 598 20.34 -15.85 -14.97
N SER A 599 20.56 -15.36 -13.75
CA SER A 599 21.83 -15.55 -13.03
C SER A 599 22.26 -17.02 -12.86
N PRO A 600 21.40 -17.98 -12.47
CA PRO A 600 21.76 -19.40 -12.37
C PRO A 600 22.15 -20.03 -13.70
N LEU A 601 21.53 -19.61 -14.81
CA LEU A 601 21.89 -20.10 -16.14
C LEU A 601 23.31 -19.69 -16.53
N VAL A 602 23.84 -18.62 -15.94
CA VAL A 602 25.22 -18.17 -16.15
C VAL A 602 26.15 -18.76 -15.09
N ALA A 603 25.80 -18.66 -13.81
CA ALA A 603 26.67 -19.07 -12.72
C ALA A 603 26.84 -20.58 -12.63
N VAL A 604 25.81 -21.37 -12.96
CA VAL A 604 25.85 -22.84 -12.87
C VAL A 604 26.20 -23.43 -14.23
N HIS A 605 25.37 -23.21 -15.25
CA HIS A 605 25.50 -23.90 -16.53
C HIS A 605 26.78 -23.54 -17.31
N LEU A 606 27.17 -22.25 -17.40
CA LEU A 606 28.41 -21.88 -18.09
C LEU A 606 29.67 -22.29 -17.32
N VAL A 607 29.62 -22.31 -15.98
CA VAL A 607 30.76 -22.74 -15.16
C VAL A 607 30.95 -24.25 -15.28
N ASP A 608 29.85 -25.00 -15.30
CA ASP A 608 29.84 -26.46 -15.50
C ASP A 608 30.39 -26.93 -16.83
N ASP A 609 30.09 -26.20 -17.92
CA ASP A 609 30.56 -26.52 -19.27
C ASP A 609 32.03 -26.08 -19.50
N CYS A 610 32.79 -25.88 -18.41
CA CYS A 610 34.17 -25.40 -18.39
C CYS A 610 34.39 -24.05 -19.11
N HIS A 611 33.35 -23.22 -19.19
CA HIS A 611 33.39 -21.85 -19.70
C HIS A 611 33.42 -20.80 -18.57
N GLN A 612 34.10 -21.11 -17.45
CA GLN A 612 34.19 -20.27 -16.25
C GLN A 612 34.62 -18.82 -16.57
N THR A 613 35.65 -18.63 -17.41
CA THR A 613 36.12 -17.29 -17.77
C THR A 613 35.01 -16.48 -18.46
N ALA A 614 34.20 -17.11 -19.31
CA ALA A 614 33.09 -16.43 -19.99
C ALA A 614 31.97 -16.05 -19.02
N ALA A 615 31.66 -16.91 -18.04
CA ALA A 615 30.68 -16.61 -16.99
C ALA A 615 31.11 -15.39 -16.16
N ILE A 616 32.36 -15.36 -15.71
CA ILE A 616 32.90 -14.25 -14.90
C ILE A 616 32.94 -12.95 -15.72
N VAL A 617 33.40 -13.00 -16.99
CA VAL A 617 33.37 -11.82 -17.88
C VAL A 617 31.94 -11.28 -18.03
N LEU A 618 30.93 -12.14 -18.12
CA LEU A 618 29.55 -11.70 -18.21
C LEU A 618 29.09 -10.98 -16.93
N PHE A 619 29.43 -11.50 -15.74
CA PHE A 619 29.17 -10.81 -14.48
C PHE A 619 29.86 -9.44 -14.41
N GLU A 620 31.13 -9.37 -14.82
CA GLU A 620 31.88 -8.12 -14.85
C GLU A 620 31.26 -7.07 -15.78
N VAL A 621 30.87 -7.48 -16.98
CA VAL A 621 30.21 -6.61 -17.97
C VAL A 621 28.90 -6.07 -17.41
N VAL A 622 28.11 -6.89 -16.72
CA VAL A 622 26.84 -6.44 -16.12
C VAL A 622 27.08 -5.50 -14.94
N ILE A 623 28.06 -5.77 -14.09
CA ILE A 623 28.42 -4.91 -12.94
C ILE A 623 28.90 -3.54 -13.42
N ILE A 624 29.85 -3.50 -14.37
CA ILE A 624 30.38 -2.22 -14.88
C ILE A 624 29.31 -1.43 -15.64
N LEU A 625 28.48 -2.10 -16.45
CA LEU A 625 27.38 -1.44 -17.15
C LEU A 625 26.37 -0.84 -16.17
N SER A 626 26.08 -1.53 -15.07
CA SER A 626 25.21 -1.03 -14.00
C SER A 626 25.83 0.18 -13.30
N GLY A 627 27.12 0.14 -12.98
CA GLY A 627 27.86 1.28 -12.43
C GLY A 627 27.84 2.51 -13.36
N LEU A 628 28.10 2.31 -14.66
CA LEU A 628 28.01 3.37 -15.67
C LEU A 628 26.59 3.94 -15.78
N CYS A 629 25.55 3.10 -15.70
CA CYS A 629 24.15 3.57 -15.71
C CYS A 629 23.83 4.48 -14.52
N VAL A 630 24.38 4.19 -13.33
CA VAL A 630 24.23 5.05 -12.14
C VAL A 630 24.81 6.44 -12.39
N MET A 631 25.94 6.56 -13.10
CA MET A 631 26.55 7.86 -13.43
C MET A 631 25.59 8.76 -14.22
N PHE A 632 24.79 8.15 -15.11
CA PHE A 632 23.81 8.85 -15.94
C PHE A 632 22.49 9.16 -15.22
N PHE A 633 22.32 8.84 -13.94
CA PHE A 633 21.14 9.26 -13.21
C PHE A 633 21.02 10.79 -13.16
N PRO A 634 19.82 11.34 -13.42
CA PRO A 634 19.65 12.78 -13.63
C PRO A 634 19.93 13.59 -12.37
N HIS A 635 19.55 13.11 -11.19
CA HIS A 635 19.65 13.87 -9.95
C HIS A 635 19.99 13.00 -8.73
N GLU A 636 20.68 13.60 -7.75
CA GLU A 636 20.91 13.05 -6.41
C GLU A 636 19.67 13.31 -5.53
N THR A 637 19.30 12.34 -4.69
CA THR A 637 18.06 12.38 -3.87
C THR A 637 18.31 12.79 -2.42
N MET A 638 19.57 12.91 -2.00
CA MET A 638 19.91 13.36 -0.65
C MET A 638 19.22 14.70 -0.30
N ALA A 639 18.48 14.71 0.81
CA ALA A 639 17.83 15.88 1.42
C ALA A 639 16.82 16.63 0.52
N ARG A 640 16.28 15.99 -0.52
CA ARG A 640 15.19 16.56 -1.33
C ARG A 640 13.82 16.13 -0.82
N GLU A 641 12.87 17.07 -0.78
CA GLU A 641 11.47 16.75 -0.57
C GLU A 641 10.91 15.96 -1.77
N LEU A 642 9.97 15.05 -1.47
CA LEU A 642 9.37 14.18 -2.46
C LEU A 642 8.51 15.00 -3.44
N ALA A 643 8.80 14.92 -4.74
CA ALA A 643 8.01 15.62 -5.75
C ALA A 643 6.61 15.02 -5.86
N ASP A 644 5.57 15.83 -5.61
CA ASP A 644 4.19 15.38 -5.64
C ASP A 644 3.58 15.32 -7.04
N THR A 645 4.14 16.06 -8.00
CA THR A 645 3.68 16.11 -9.39
C THR A 645 4.80 15.82 -10.39
N VAL A 646 4.44 15.28 -11.55
CA VAL A 646 5.34 15.15 -12.70
C VAL A 646 5.49 16.56 -13.30
N SER A 647 6.44 17.36 -12.80
CA SER A 647 6.67 18.69 -13.34
C SER A 647 7.11 18.62 -14.81
N GLU A 648 6.47 19.43 -15.65
CA GLU A 648 6.94 19.73 -16.99
C GLU A 648 8.32 20.42 -16.94
N PRO A 649 9.18 20.21 -17.96
CA PRO A 649 10.55 20.66 -17.90
C PRO A 649 10.62 22.18 -17.82
N THR A 650 11.13 22.70 -16.70
CA THR A 650 11.68 24.05 -16.67
C THR A 650 12.97 24.02 -17.49
N LEU A 651 12.91 24.62 -18.68
CA LEU A 651 14.07 25.02 -19.46
C LEU A 651 14.96 25.95 -18.60
N SER A 652 16.16 25.49 -18.26
CA SER A 652 17.30 26.35 -17.95
C SER A 652 18.60 25.71 -18.43
#